data_AF-A0A7J2YUZ6-F1
#
_entry.id   AF-A0A7J2YUZ6-F1
#
_cell.length_a   1.000
_cell.length_b   1.000
_cell.length_c   1.000
_cell.angle_alpha   90.00
_cell.angle_beta   90.00
_cell.angle_gamma   90.00
#
_symmetry.space_group_name_H-M   'P 1'
#
loop_
_entity.id
_entity.type
_entity.pdbx_description
1 polymer ?
#
loop_
_entity_poly.entity_id
_entity_poly.type
_entity_poly.pdbx_seq_one_letter_code
_entity_poly.pdbx_strand_id
1 'polypeptide(L)'
;MYIPLQTLTGLTFDNPLVFWIAPIAGVIAVIASLLLMYRIGRMSPGGPKTVEVGNAIREGAYAFLKRQYKTIAIITVVIFVLLWVALPSGPYGVGTAAAFLVGAVASLAAGYIAMDNATKANVRTVAAAKERGAEAALKTAFYGGATMGMAVVGLSLLGVSFLFLLYGGYSALFSGGAVDATLGRAAASGIVGMGFGASLIALFAQLGGGIYTKAADVGADLVGKVEAGIPEDDPRNPAVIADNVGDNVGDSAGRGADLFESATGENIGGMIIGALITIATGNPIFLVFPLIARALGIFATLIGMPFVKLTEAEAKHPMKALRKGLMVTTIVAGILFFLASVFLLGSIDLFFCLLAGLAASVAIDYITDYYTGRDRSPVIKIAKASETGSATNIITGFAVGLETTALPIVSLVIALIVAYIFGTQFGASIGIDPFIGGIYGTTLATMGMLAVMGMVLALDGFGPIADNAAGIAEMSGEGGAEETMEALDAVGNTTKALTKGFALGSALLAAQLLFQTYASEVSATPAYAGKAFVVDIANPAVLIAGFIGAMLPFFFSSQAISAVGKAASQMVAEVRRQFKEIPGIMEGTAKPEYGKAVDISTKSALKGMVVPGLIIVIVPVIIGILLGPEAVGALVIGATISAVPLALFMNTGGGAWDNAKKYVEAGHLGGKGSPAHAAAVVGDTVGDPLKDTAGPSLHVLIKLLSTLSIVFIPLFFNLLHLI
;
A
#
# COMPACT_ATOMS: atom_id res chain seq x y z
N MET A 1 26.25 17.34 34.52
CA MET A 1 26.22 16.28 35.55
C MET A 1 25.52 15.08 34.92
N TYR A 2 26.29 14.15 34.37
CA TYR A 2 25.78 12.96 33.67
C TYR A 2 25.31 11.97 34.74
N ILE A 3 24.01 11.85 34.95
CA ILE A 3 23.46 10.69 35.66
C ILE A 3 23.30 9.60 34.59
N PRO A 4 23.96 8.45 34.70
CA PRO A 4 23.71 7.35 33.77
C PRO A 4 22.25 6.92 33.91
N LEU A 5 21.45 7.25 32.89
CA LEU A 5 20.00 7.02 32.84
C LEU A 5 19.63 5.53 32.95
N GLN A 6 20.62 4.64 32.84
CA GLN A 6 20.56 3.19 33.05
C GLN A 6 20.01 2.78 34.43
N THR A 7 20.04 3.68 35.42
CA THR A 7 19.58 3.40 36.79
C THR A 7 18.08 3.66 37.02
N LEU A 8 17.37 4.33 36.12
CA LEU A 8 16.00 4.82 36.37
C LEU A 8 14.86 3.93 35.85
N THR A 9 15.08 3.05 34.87
CA THR A 9 13.99 2.31 34.19
C THR A 9 14.04 0.80 34.33
N GLY A 10 15.17 0.20 34.76
CA GLY A 10 15.35 -1.27 34.78
C GLY A 10 15.30 -1.95 33.39
N LEU A 11 15.04 -1.18 32.33
CA LEU A 11 15.14 -1.58 30.93
C LEU A 11 16.55 -1.22 30.46
N THR A 12 17.52 -2.07 30.80
CA THR A 12 18.87 -1.98 30.26
C THR A 12 18.97 -2.75 28.94
N PHE A 13 19.99 -2.45 28.13
CA PHE A 13 20.29 -3.10 26.85
C PHE A 13 20.40 -4.63 26.94
N ASP A 14 20.72 -5.15 28.13
CA ASP A 14 20.86 -6.58 28.42
C ASP A 14 19.53 -7.25 28.79
N ASN A 15 18.42 -6.50 28.86
CA ASN A 15 17.13 -7.06 29.25
C ASN A 15 16.50 -7.83 28.07
N PRO A 16 16.42 -9.18 28.14
CA PRO A 16 15.90 -9.99 27.05
C PRO A 16 14.42 -9.70 26.73
N LEU A 17 13.70 -9.00 27.61
CA LEU A 17 12.30 -8.61 27.42
C LEU A 17 12.10 -7.64 26.25
N VAL A 18 13.10 -6.83 25.88
CA VAL A 18 12.99 -5.86 24.78
C VAL A 18 12.74 -6.56 23.45
N PHE A 19 13.31 -7.74 23.25
CA PHE A 19 13.15 -8.54 22.04
C PHE A 19 11.74 -9.12 21.89
N TRP A 20 10.99 -9.22 22.99
CA TRP A 20 9.61 -9.70 22.96
C TRP A 20 8.59 -8.60 22.63
N ILE A 21 8.99 -7.32 22.61
CA ILE A 21 8.09 -6.19 22.31
C ILE A 21 7.45 -6.36 20.93
N ALA A 22 8.25 -6.65 19.91
CA ALA A 22 7.78 -6.82 18.53
C ALA A 22 6.78 -7.99 18.37
N PRO A 23 7.09 -9.24 18.75
CA PRO A 23 6.14 -10.34 18.62
C PRO A 23 4.89 -10.13 19.48
N ILE A 24 5.00 -9.59 20.70
CA ILE A 24 3.84 -9.31 21.56
C ILE A 24 2.93 -8.25 20.90
N ALA A 25 3.50 -7.15 20.39
CA ALA A 25 2.73 -6.14 19.69
C ALA A 25 2.04 -6.70 18.44
N GLY A 26 2.73 -7.58 17.70
CA GLY A 26 2.15 -8.31 16.59
C GLY A 26 0.94 -9.17 17.00
N VAL A 27 1.04 -9.92 18.11
CA VAL A 27 -0.08 -10.71 18.66
C VAL A 27 -1.23 -9.80 19.05
N ILE A 28 -0.95 -8.70 19.76
CA ILE A 28 -1.95 -7.71 20.16
C ILE A 28 -2.67 -7.14 18.94
N ALA A 29 -1.95 -6.83 17.86
CA ALA A 29 -2.53 -6.32 16.62
C ALA A 29 -3.46 -7.34 15.95
N VAL A 30 -3.03 -8.59 15.83
CA VAL A 30 -3.89 -9.66 15.27
C VAL A 30 -5.12 -9.88 16.15
N ILE A 31 -4.97 -9.93 17.48
CA ILE A 31 -6.12 -10.04 18.40
C ILE A 31 -7.05 -8.84 18.24
N ALA A 32 -6.53 -7.62 18.16
CA ALA A 32 -7.34 -6.42 17.94
C ALA A 32 -8.12 -6.52 16.63
N SER A 33 -7.49 -6.96 15.53
CA SER A 33 -8.16 -7.21 14.26
C SER A 33 -9.30 -8.25 14.39
N LEU A 34 -9.03 -9.39 15.03
CA LEU A 34 -10.04 -10.44 15.25
C LEU A 34 -11.20 -9.96 16.13
N LEU A 35 -10.93 -9.16 17.16
CA LEU A 35 -11.96 -8.57 18.02
C LEU A 35 -12.83 -7.57 17.26
N LEU A 36 -12.22 -6.74 16.40
CA LEU A 36 -12.96 -5.82 15.54
C LEU A 36 -13.83 -6.58 14.54
N MET A 37 -13.28 -7.62 13.89
CA MET A 37 -14.03 -8.49 12.98
C MET A 37 -15.20 -9.18 13.69
N TYR A 38 -14.98 -9.71 14.89
CA TYR A 38 -16.03 -10.31 15.71
C TYR A 38 -17.12 -9.30 16.07
N ARG A 39 -16.72 -8.08 16.46
CA ARG A 39 -17.65 -6.99 16.77
C ARG A 39 -18.51 -6.63 15.57
N ILE A 40 -17.90 -6.42 14.39
CA ILE A 40 -18.64 -6.15 13.14
C ILE A 40 -19.58 -7.32 12.84
N GLY A 41 -19.10 -8.56 12.88
CA GLY A 41 -19.90 -9.75 12.60
C GLY A 41 -21.20 -9.86 13.42
N ARG A 42 -21.20 -9.37 14.67
CA ARG A 42 -22.37 -9.37 15.58
C ARG A 42 -23.36 -8.23 15.37
N MET A 43 -23.04 -7.23 14.56
CA MET A 43 -23.98 -6.14 14.25
C MET A 43 -25.09 -6.62 13.31
N SER A 44 -26.27 -6.02 13.45
CA SER A 44 -27.41 -6.25 12.55
C SER A 44 -27.01 -5.95 11.10
N PRO A 45 -27.26 -6.85 10.14
CA PRO A 45 -26.98 -6.60 8.73
C PRO A 45 -28.09 -5.76 8.06
N GLY A 46 -29.05 -5.21 8.81
CA GLY A 46 -30.09 -4.34 8.27
C GLY A 46 -31.26 -5.08 7.63
N GLY A 47 -31.98 -4.40 6.73
CA GLY A 47 -33.20 -4.89 6.10
C GLY A 47 -32.97 -5.94 5.01
N PRO A 48 -34.03 -6.68 4.61
CA PRO A 48 -33.92 -7.79 3.64
C PRO A 48 -33.28 -7.40 2.30
N LYS A 49 -33.57 -6.21 1.75
CA LYS A 49 -32.99 -5.79 0.46
C LYS A 49 -31.53 -5.37 0.62
N THR A 50 -31.20 -4.66 1.69
CA THR A 50 -29.81 -4.32 2.04
C THR A 50 -28.95 -5.60 2.10
N VAL A 51 -29.49 -6.68 2.71
CA VAL A 51 -28.83 -7.99 2.79
C VAL A 51 -28.74 -8.69 1.45
N GLU A 52 -29.78 -8.64 0.62
CA GLU A 52 -29.77 -9.25 -0.73
C GLU A 52 -28.64 -8.67 -1.60
N VAL A 53 -28.57 -7.34 -1.69
CA VAL A 53 -27.54 -6.64 -2.47
C VAL A 53 -26.14 -6.94 -1.92
N GLY A 54 -25.98 -6.82 -0.60
CA GLY A 54 -24.72 -7.12 0.07
C GLY A 54 -24.23 -8.56 -0.17
N ASN A 55 -25.15 -9.54 -0.19
CA ASN A 55 -24.80 -10.93 -0.47
C ASN A 55 -24.35 -11.12 -1.92
N ALA A 56 -24.96 -10.44 -2.89
CA ALA A 56 -24.56 -10.51 -4.29
C ALA A 56 -23.13 -9.97 -4.49
N ILE A 57 -22.82 -8.82 -3.88
CA ILE A 57 -21.46 -8.24 -3.90
C ILE A 57 -20.47 -9.20 -3.24
N ARG A 58 -20.82 -9.72 -2.06
CA ARG A 58 -19.97 -10.64 -1.31
C ARG A 58 -19.69 -11.90 -2.12
N GLU A 59 -20.70 -12.54 -2.70
CA GLU A 59 -20.53 -13.73 -3.54
C GLU A 59 -19.60 -13.46 -4.74
N GLY A 60 -19.77 -12.32 -5.42
CA GLY A 60 -18.90 -11.89 -6.52
C GLY A 60 -17.45 -11.72 -6.09
N ALA A 61 -17.21 -11.05 -4.95
CA ALA A 61 -15.87 -10.82 -4.41
C ALA A 61 -15.17 -12.15 -4.05
N TYR A 62 -15.89 -13.08 -3.42
CA TYR A 62 -15.40 -14.42 -3.12
C TYR A 62 -15.08 -15.23 -4.37
N ALA A 63 -15.95 -15.16 -5.39
CA ALA A 63 -15.74 -15.85 -6.65
C ALA A 63 -14.49 -15.35 -7.40
N PHE A 64 -14.30 -14.02 -7.44
CA PHE A 64 -13.11 -13.41 -8.03
C PHE A 64 -11.83 -13.80 -7.28
N LEU A 65 -11.78 -13.58 -5.95
CA LEU A 65 -10.59 -13.92 -5.15
C LEU A 65 -10.23 -15.39 -5.28
N LYS A 66 -11.20 -16.31 -5.28
CA LYS A 66 -10.93 -17.74 -5.48
C LYS A 66 -10.25 -18.02 -6.82
N ARG A 67 -10.69 -17.38 -7.92
CA ARG A 67 -10.08 -17.54 -9.25
C ARG A 67 -8.70 -16.88 -9.33
N GLN A 68 -8.55 -15.69 -8.75
CA GLN A 68 -7.28 -14.96 -8.69
C GLN A 68 -6.25 -15.74 -7.87
N TYR A 69 -6.60 -16.19 -6.67
CA TYR A 69 -5.71 -16.91 -5.77
C TYR A 69 -5.29 -18.25 -6.34
N LYS A 70 -6.18 -18.95 -7.08
CA LYS A 70 -5.79 -20.16 -7.82
C LYS A 70 -4.69 -19.87 -8.85
N THR A 71 -4.84 -18.78 -9.61
CA THR A 71 -3.86 -18.39 -10.63
C THR A 71 -2.54 -18.00 -9.99
N ILE A 72 -2.59 -17.17 -8.95
CA ILE A 72 -1.43 -16.73 -8.19
C ILE A 72 -0.71 -17.92 -7.55
N ALA A 73 -1.43 -18.85 -6.93
CA ALA A 73 -0.85 -20.04 -6.29
C ALA A 73 -0.03 -20.89 -7.27
N ILE A 74 -0.47 -21.03 -8.52
CA ILE A 74 0.29 -21.74 -9.55
C ILE A 74 1.64 -21.03 -9.79
N ILE A 75 1.60 -19.69 -9.97
CA ILE A 75 2.81 -18.88 -10.16
C ILE A 75 3.73 -18.97 -8.94
N THR A 76 3.18 -18.86 -7.74
CA THR A 76 3.92 -18.98 -6.47
C THR A 76 4.61 -20.33 -6.35
N VAL A 77 3.94 -21.45 -6.67
CA VAL A 77 4.55 -22.78 -6.61
C VAL A 77 5.68 -22.92 -7.61
N VAL A 78 5.50 -22.42 -8.84
CA VAL A 78 6.56 -22.44 -9.87
C VAL A 78 7.78 -21.65 -9.38
N ILE A 79 7.59 -20.42 -8.87
CA ILE A 79 8.69 -19.59 -8.36
C ILE A 79 9.33 -20.23 -7.12
N PHE A 80 8.55 -20.81 -6.22
CA PHE A 80 9.07 -21.53 -5.06
C PHE A 80 10.01 -22.67 -5.48
N VAL A 81 9.60 -23.49 -6.46
CA VAL A 81 10.46 -24.57 -6.98
C VAL A 81 11.72 -24.01 -7.65
N LEU A 82 11.59 -22.92 -8.41
CA LEU A 82 12.75 -22.25 -9.01
C LEU A 82 13.72 -21.73 -7.95
N LEU A 83 13.24 -21.05 -6.90
CA LEU A 83 14.07 -20.59 -5.79
C LEU A 83 14.74 -21.77 -5.07
N TRP A 84 13.98 -22.83 -4.81
CA TRP A 84 14.48 -24.02 -4.13
C TRP A 84 15.63 -24.69 -4.89
N VAL A 85 15.55 -24.74 -6.21
CA VAL A 85 16.57 -25.38 -7.07
C VAL A 85 17.73 -24.43 -7.38
N ALA A 86 17.45 -23.15 -7.59
CA ALA A 86 18.44 -22.17 -8.05
C ALA A 86 19.31 -21.60 -6.92
N LEU A 87 18.78 -21.52 -5.68
CA LEU A 87 19.55 -20.98 -4.55
C LEU A 87 20.50 -22.04 -3.97
N PRO A 88 21.68 -21.65 -3.48
CA PRO A 88 22.67 -22.58 -2.95
C PRO A 88 22.10 -23.47 -1.82
N SER A 89 22.42 -24.76 -1.87
CA SER A 89 22.03 -25.73 -0.85
C SER A 89 22.68 -25.39 0.50
N GLY A 90 21.85 -24.95 1.46
CA GLY A 90 22.22 -24.55 2.81
C GLY A 90 20.99 -24.01 3.57
N PRO A 91 21.11 -23.76 4.89
CA PRO A 91 19.99 -23.26 5.71
C PRO A 91 19.44 -21.92 5.19
N TYR A 92 20.27 -21.13 4.49
CA TYR A 92 19.87 -19.82 3.96
C TYR A 92 19.18 -19.92 2.59
N GLY A 93 19.61 -20.79 1.66
CA GLY A 93 18.93 -20.94 0.36
C GLY A 93 17.56 -21.63 0.48
N VAL A 94 17.51 -22.75 1.21
CA VAL A 94 16.26 -23.46 1.53
C VAL A 94 15.36 -22.62 2.44
N GLY A 95 15.97 -21.88 3.37
CA GLY A 95 15.27 -20.92 4.23
C GLY A 95 14.59 -19.82 3.41
N THR A 96 15.30 -19.16 2.51
CA THR A 96 14.72 -18.09 1.68
C THR A 96 13.53 -18.57 0.84
N ALA A 97 13.59 -19.77 0.25
CA ALA A 97 12.45 -20.34 -0.46
C ALA A 97 11.25 -20.63 0.47
N ALA A 98 11.49 -21.15 1.68
CA ALA A 98 10.44 -21.38 2.67
C ALA A 98 9.83 -20.06 3.19
N ALA A 99 10.66 -19.07 3.49
CA ALA A 99 10.24 -17.72 3.88
C ALA A 99 9.38 -17.07 2.78
N PHE A 100 9.74 -17.25 1.51
CA PHE A 100 8.93 -16.83 0.36
C PHE A 100 7.51 -17.39 0.39
N LEU A 101 7.36 -18.68 0.66
CA LEU A 101 6.03 -19.29 0.76
C LEU A 101 5.23 -18.72 1.94
N VAL A 102 5.88 -18.50 3.09
CA VAL A 102 5.25 -17.88 4.27
C VAL A 102 4.78 -16.46 3.96
N GLY A 103 5.62 -15.65 3.31
CA GLY A 103 5.27 -14.30 2.88
C GLY A 103 4.11 -14.26 1.89
N ALA A 104 4.11 -15.19 0.93
CA ALA A 104 3.03 -15.32 -0.03
C ALA A 104 1.69 -15.68 0.63
N VAL A 105 1.68 -16.68 1.52
CA VAL A 105 0.47 -17.10 2.25
C VAL A 105 -0.03 -15.99 3.18
N ALA A 106 0.87 -15.33 3.90
CA ALA A 106 0.51 -14.24 4.81
C ALA A 106 -0.06 -13.02 4.05
N SER A 107 0.49 -12.68 2.89
CA SER A 107 -0.04 -11.61 2.02
C SER A 107 -1.44 -11.94 1.49
N LEU A 108 -1.65 -13.18 1.01
CA LEU A 108 -2.99 -13.65 0.61
C LEU A 108 -3.99 -13.62 1.77
N ALA A 109 -3.55 -13.98 2.98
CA ALA A 109 -4.37 -13.93 4.18
C ALA A 109 -4.75 -12.49 4.56
N ALA A 110 -3.81 -11.55 4.48
CA ALA A 110 -4.06 -10.13 4.73
C ALA A 110 -5.12 -9.57 3.77
N GLY A 111 -4.97 -9.82 2.46
CA GLY A 111 -5.95 -9.40 1.45
C GLY A 111 -7.34 -10.05 1.66
N TYR A 112 -7.37 -11.33 2.02
CA TYR A 112 -8.63 -12.03 2.30
C TYR A 112 -9.34 -11.49 3.55
N ILE A 113 -8.61 -11.25 4.63
CA ILE A 113 -9.14 -10.65 5.87
C ILE A 113 -9.72 -9.27 5.61
N ALA A 114 -9.02 -8.44 4.82
CA ALA A 114 -9.49 -7.12 4.42
C ALA A 114 -10.82 -7.20 3.66
N MET A 115 -10.88 -8.00 2.59
CA MET A 115 -12.09 -8.18 1.77
C MET A 115 -13.26 -8.77 2.56
N ASP A 116 -13.01 -9.85 3.31
CA ASP A 116 -14.07 -10.52 4.06
C ASP A 116 -14.73 -9.60 5.08
N ASN A 117 -13.93 -8.76 5.75
CA ASN A 117 -14.46 -7.82 6.71
C ASN A 117 -15.11 -6.61 6.03
N ALA A 118 -14.55 -6.10 4.93
CA ALA A 118 -15.13 -5.00 4.17
C ALA A 118 -16.55 -5.33 3.67
N THR A 119 -16.73 -6.51 3.06
CA THR A 119 -18.03 -7.03 2.60
C THR A 119 -19.03 -7.36 3.72
N LYS A 120 -18.59 -7.43 4.98
CA LYS A 120 -19.49 -7.50 6.14
C LYS A 120 -19.84 -6.11 6.67
N ALA A 121 -18.85 -5.23 6.69
CA ALA A 121 -18.94 -3.89 7.25
C ALA A 121 -19.79 -2.97 6.38
N ASN A 122 -19.72 -3.04 5.04
CA ASN A 122 -20.50 -2.21 4.12
C ASN A 122 -22.02 -2.26 4.41
N VAL A 123 -22.62 -3.45 4.43
CA VAL A 123 -24.03 -3.70 4.77
C VAL A 123 -24.39 -3.18 6.16
N ARG A 124 -23.48 -3.39 7.14
CA ARG A 124 -23.69 -2.98 8.53
C ARG A 124 -23.54 -1.47 8.72
N THR A 125 -22.78 -0.80 7.87
CA THR A 125 -22.65 0.66 7.84
C THR A 125 -23.98 1.28 7.41
N VAL A 126 -24.64 0.71 6.39
CA VAL A 126 -25.99 1.14 5.97
C VAL A 126 -26.99 0.95 7.11
N ALA A 127 -26.99 -0.22 7.75
CA ALA A 127 -27.87 -0.50 8.90
C ALA A 127 -27.62 0.47 10.06
N ALA A 128 -26.35 0.73 10.40
CA ALA A 128 -25.97 1.66 11.45
C ALA A 128 -26.40 3.10 11.15
N ALA A 129 -26.34 3.53 9.88
CA ALA A 129 -26.83 4.84 9.46
C ALA A 129 -28.33 4.98 9.72
N LYS A 130 -29.13 3.99 9.27
CA LYS A 130 -30.59 3.97 9.45
C LYS A 130 -31.01 3.93 10.92
N GLU A 131 -30.36 3.07 11.71
CA GLU A 131 -30.78 2.80 13.09
C GLU A 131 -30.22 3.81 14.12
N ARG A 132 -29.03 4.38 13.86
CA ARG A 132 -28.24 5.09 14.89
C ARG A 132 -27.51 6.34 14.39
N GLY A 133 -27.67 6.71 13.11
CA GLY A 133 -27.14 7.94 12.53
C GLY A 133 -25.65 7.92 12.18
N ALA A 134 -25.14 9.08 11.80
CA ALA A 134 -23.83 9.25 11.15
C ALA A 134 -22.62 8.83 11.99
N GLU A 135 -22.61 9.05 13.31
CA GLU A 135 -21.49 8.62 14.16
C GLU A 135 -21.36 7.09 14.16
N ALA A 136 -22.50 6.38 14.26
CA ALA A 136 -22.51 4.92 14.28
C ALA A 136 -22.10 4.34 12.92
N ALA A 137 -22.55 4.94 11.83
CA ALA A 137 -22.13 4.58 10.48
C ALA A 137 -20.62 4.79 10.29
N LEU A 138 -20.10 5.98 10.62
CA LEU A 138 -18.67 6.31 10.55
C LEU A 138 -17.84 5.30 11.35
N LYS A 139 -18.22 5.01 12.60
CA LYS A 139 -17.50 4.05 13.43
C LYS A 139 -17.55 2.64 12.87
N THR A 140 -18.67 2.22 12.29
CA THR A 140 -18.81 0.88 11.71
C THR A 140 -17.87 0.72 10.52
N ALA A 141 -17.88 1.68 9.59
CA ALA A 141 -16.97 1.68 8.46
C ALA A 141 -15.50 1.81 8.89
N PHE A 142 -15.19 2.71 9.82
CA PHE A 142 -13.83 2.93 10.32
C PHE A 142 -13.27 1.70 11.03
N TYR A 143 -14.04 1.06 11.92
CA TYR A 143 -13.59 -0.19 12.56
C TYR A 143 -13.54 -1.37 11.57
N GLY A 144 -14.37 -1.32 10.52
CA GLY A 144 -14.25 -2.18 9.35
C GLY A 144 -12.86 -2.07 8.72
N GLY A 145 -12.42 -0.84 8.38
CA GLY A 145 -11.10 -0.56 7.84
C GLY A 145 -9.95 -0.84 8.82
N ALA A 146 -10.13 -0.50 10.10
CA ALA A 146 -9.12 -0.76 11.14
C ALA A 146 -8.83 -2.26 11.33
N THR A 147 -9.79 -3.13 11.02
CA THR A 147 -9.56 -4.58 10.99
C THR A 147 -8.45 -4.94 9.99
N MET A 148 -8.49 -4.35 8.78
CA MET A 148 -7.43 -4.48 7.77
C MET A 148 -6.12 -3.89 8.29
N GLY A 149 -6.13 -2.65 8.80
CA GLY A 149 -4.92 -2.00 9.29
C GLY A 149 -4.19 -2.80 10.36
N MET A 150 -4.91 -3.30 11.36
CA MET A 150 -4.34 -4.13 12.43
C MET A 150 -3.92 -5.52 11.95
N ALA A 151 -4.66 -6.14 11.02
CA ALA A 151 -4.28 -7.42 10.44
C ALA A 151 -2.96 -7.32 9.66
N VAL A 152 -2.83 -6.31 8.80
CA VAL A 152 -1.67 -6.11 7.94
C VAL A 152 -0.41 -5.89 8.77
N VAL A 153 -0.41 -4.91 9.68
CA VAL A 153 0.77 -4.62 10.52
C VAL A 153 1.07 -5.75 11.50
N GLY A 154 0.04 -6.42 12.01
CA GLY A 154 0.16 -7.53 12.96
C GLY A 154 0.73 -8.79 12.32
N LEU A 155 0.17 -9.23 11.19
CA LEU A 155 0.65 -10.41 10.46
C LEU A 155 2.07 -10.22 9.94
N SER A 156 2.39 -9.01 9.46
CA SER A 156 3.75 -8.70 9.00
C SER A 156 4.74 -8.78 10.15
N LEU A 157 4.48 -8.08 11.25
CA LEU A 157 5.38 -8.05 12.41
C LEU A 157 5.53 -9.44 13.04
N LEU A 158 4.44 -10.20 13.15
CA LEU A 158 4.47 -11.58 13.63
C LEU A 158 5.26 -12.50 12.72
N GLY A 159 5.00 -12.46 11.40
CA GLY A 159 5.67 -13.33 10.45
C GLY A 159 7.18 -13.09 10.41
N VAL A 160 7.60 -11.81 10.38
CA VAL A 160 9.01 -11.43 10.43
C VAL A 160 9.64 -11.86 11.76
N SER A 161 9.00 -11.56 12.90
CA SER A 161 9.54 -11.94 14.22
C SER A 161 9.64 -13.46 14.39
N PHE A 162 8.62 -14.20 13.94
CA PHE A 162 8.56 -15.65 14.02
C PHE A 162 9.62 -16.33 13.16
N LEU A 163 9.76 -15.92 11.89
CA LEU A 163 10.79 -16.49 11.01
C LEU A 163 12.20 -16.12 11.50
N PHE A 164 12.38 -14.88 11.97
CA PHE A 164 13.64 -14.46 12.55
C PHE A 164 14.04 -15.30 13.77
N LEU A 165 13.08 -15.60 14.67
CA LEU A 165 13.25 -16.55 15.78
C LEU A 165 13.61 -17.95 15.28
N LEU A 166 12.85 -18.46 14.32
CA LEU A 166 13.02 -19.80 13.77
C LEU A 166 14.41 -19.99 13.13
N TYR A 167 14.95 -18.95 12.49
CA TYR A 167 16.25 -18.99 11.80
C TYR A 167 17.42 -18.73 12.75
N GLY A 168 17.16 -18.72 14.06
CA GLY A 168 18.20 -18.59 15.08
C GLY A 168 18.64 -17.15 15.33
N GLY A 169 17.90 -16.15 14.85
CA GLY A 169 18.18 -14.73 15.09
C GLY A 169 18.24 -14.34 16.58
N TYR A 170 17.71 -15.21 17.45
CA TYR A 170 17.74 -15.10 18.90
C TYR A 170 18.34 -16.32 19.61
N SER A 171 19.24 -17.08 18.96
CA SER A 171 19.86 -18.27 19.57
C SER A 171 20.42 -17.97 20.97
N ALA A 172 20.98 -16.78 21.17
CA ALA A 172 21.48 -16.24 22.43
C ALA A 172 20.42 -16.08 23.55
N LEU A 173 19.16 -15.80 23.19
CA LEU A 173 18.07 -15.51 24.13
C LEU A 173 17.57 -16.78 24.84
N PHE A 174 17.75 -17.95 24.20
CA PHE A 174 17.41 -19.26 24.76
C PHE A 174 18.62 -20.05 25.27
N SER A 175 19.83 -19.72 24.80
CA SER A 175 21.07 -20.38 25.23
C SER A 175 21.81 -19.66 26.36
N GLY A 176 21.36 -18.47 26.77
CA GLY A 176 22.03 -17.64 27.78
C GLY A 176 23.41 -17.12 27.34
N GLY A 177 23.70 -17.16 26.04
CA GLY A 177 24.96 -16.72 25.44
C GLY A 177 24.91 -15.27 24.94
N ALA A 178 26.06 -14.73 24.53
CA ALA A 178 26.12 -13.43 23.85
C ALA A 178 25.39 -13.50 22.49
N VAL A 179 24.70 -12.42 22.11
CA VAL A 179 24.03 -12.34 20.80
C VAL A 179 25.08 -12.36 19.69
N ASP A 180 25.07 -13.41 18.88
CA ASP A 180 25.90 -13.49 17.68
C ASP A 180 25.28 -12.59 16.60
N ALA A 181 25.86 -11.40 16.45
CA ALA A 181 25.48 -10.41 15.45
C ALA A 181 25.53 -10.96 14.01
N THR A 182 26.45 -11.89 13.75
CA THR A 182 26.63 -12.52 12.43
C THR A 182 25.47 -13.47 12.16
N LEU A 183 25.10 -14.28 13.14
CA LEU A 183 23.94 -15.17 13.05
C LEU A 183 22.63 -14.37 12.94
N GLY A 184 22.50 -13.28 13.70
CA GLY A 184 21.37 -12.35 13.60
C GLY A 184 21.25 -11.76 12.20
N ARG A 185 22.34 -11.26 11.61
CA ARG A 185 22.34 -10.77 10.22
C ARG A 185 21.94 -11.88 9.25
N ALA A 186 22.51 -13.07 9.40
CA ALA A 186 22.21 -14.19 8.51
C ALA A 186 20.75 -14.64 8.60
N ALA A 187 20.14 -14.61 9.79
CA ALA A 187 18.71 -14.85 9.98
C ALA A 187 17.86 -13.78 9.27
N ALA A 188 18.19 -12.49 9.43
CA ALA A 188 17.50 -11.40 8.73
C ALA A 188 17.62 -11.51 7.20
N SER A 189 18.78 -11.93 6.70
CA SER A 189 19.04 -12.16 5.27
C SER A 189 18.24 -13.34 4.74
N GLY A 190 18.18 -14.44 5.50
CA GLY A 190 17.41 -15.63 5.14
C GLY A 190 15.90 -15.37 4.99
N ILE A 191 15.34 -14.46 5.79
CA ILE A 191 13.90 -14.15 5.77
C ILE A 191 13.51 -13.13 4.68
N VAL A 192 14.46 -12.56 3.92
CA VAL A 192 14.16 -11.67 2.77
C VAL A 192 13.20 -12.32 1.77
N GLY A 193 13.24 -13.64 1.66
CA GLY A 193 12.27 -14.42 0.89
C GLY A 193 10.83 -14.06 1.23
N MET A 194 10.50 -13.84 2.51
CA MET A 194 9.17 -13.42 2.96
C MET A 194 8.74 -12.08 2.33
N GLY A 195 9.66 -11.11 2.25
CA GLY A 195 9.42 -9.85 1.55
C GLY A 195 9.13 -10.08 0.07
N PHE A 196 9.96 -10.87 -0.63
CA PHE A 196 9.74 -11.21 -2.04
C PHE A 196 8.40 -11.91 -2.28
N GLY A 197 8.04 -12.88 -1.44
CA GLY A 197 6.77 -13.58 -1.49
C GLY A 197 5.60 -12.62 -1.32
N ALA A 198 5.67 -11.72 -0.34
CA ALA A 198 4.67 -10.69 -0.14
C ALA A 198 4.53 -9.77 -1.36
N SER A 199 5.65 -9.33 -1.95
CA SER A 199 5.69 -8.40 -3.11
C SER A 199 5.08 -9.00 -4.35
N LEU A 200 5.37 -10.28 -4.60
CA LEU A 200 4.84 -10.98 -5.76
C LEU A 200 3.31 -11.08 -5.68
N ILE A 201 2.78 -11.48 -4.53
CA ILE A 201 1.34 -11.56 -4.30
C ILE A 201 0.69 -10.18 -4.41
N ALA A 202 1.28 -9.18 -3.76
CA ALA A 202 0.79 -7.80 -3.79
C ALA A 202 0.67 -7.27 -5.23
N LEU A 203 1.65 -7.55 -6.09
CA LEU A 203 1.62 -7.07 -7.47
C LEU A 203 0.43 -7.65 -8.23
N PHE A 204 0.22 -8.96 -8.16
CA PHE A 204 -0.90 -9.60 -8.85
C PHE A 204 -2.25 -9.25 -8.22
N ALA A 205 -2.31 -9.08 -6.89
CA ALA A 205 -3.51 -8.67 -6.18
C ALA A 205 -3.93 -7.25 -6.59
N GLN A 206 -3.01 -6.29 -6.51
CA GLN A 206 -3.25 -4.89 -6.85
C GLN A 206 -3.54 -4.70 -8.33
N LEU A 207 -2.74 -5.30 -9.23
CA LEU A 207 -2.94 -5.17 -10.67
C LEU A 207 -4.20 -5.88 -11.14
N GLY A 208 -4.42 -7.12 -10.69
CA GLY A 208 -5.61 -7.90 -11.06
C GLY A 208 -6.88 -7.27 -10.51
N GLY A 209 -6.88 -6.85 -9.24
CA GLY A 209 -8.00 -6.13 -8.63
C GLY A 209 -8.27 -4.80 -9.32
N GLY A 210 -7.23 -4.02 -9.61
CA GLY A 210 -7.30 -2.75 -10.34
C GLY A 210 -7.93 -2.88 -11.73
N ILE A 211 -7.47 -3.85 -12.53
CA ILE A 211 -8.06 -4.13 -13.85
C ILE A 211 -9.53 -4.52 -13.72
N TYR A 212 -9.87 -5.33 -12.71
CA TYR A 212 -11.25 -5.77 -12.49
C TYR A 212 -12.16 -4.58 -12.15
N THR A 213 -11.79 -3.79 -11.14
CA THR A 213 -12.61 -2.67 -10.64
C THR A 213 -12.79 -1.61 -11.71
N LYS A 214 -11.70 -1.10 -12.30
CA LYS A 214 -11.79 0.00 -13.27
C LYS A 214 -12.42 -0.39 -14.60
N ALA A 215 -12.41 -1.67 -14.96
CA ALA A 215 -13.17 -2.14 -16.11
C ALA A 215 -14.69 -2.08 -15.86
N ALA A 216 -15.12 -2.39 -14.63
CA ALA A 216 -16.51 -2.33 -14.23
C ALA A 216 -16.99 -0.89 -14.05
N ASP A 217 -16.24 -0.09 -13.29
CA ASP A 217 -16.47 1.34 -13.01
C ASP A 217 -16.66 2.15 -14.31
N VAL A 218 -15.65 2.17 -15.20
CA VAL A 218 -15.72 2.90 -16.48
C VAL A 218 -16.90 2.42 -17.35
N GLY A 219 -17.21 1.13 -17.32
CA GLY A 219 -18.36 0.58 -18.05
C GLY A 219 -19.70 1.00 -17.46
N ALA A 220 -19.82 1.00 -16.14
CA ALA A 220 -21.00 1.42 -15.39
C ALA A 220 -21.25 2.92 -15.59
N ASP A 221 -20.22 3.74 -15.44
CA ASP A 221 -20.30 5.20 -15.46
C ASP A 221 -20.56 5.78 -16.85
N LEU A 222 -19.82 5.32 -17.87
CA LEU A 222 -20.01 5.84 -19.22
C LEU A 222 -21.41 5.52 -19.75
N VAL A 223 -21.86 4.27 -19.62
CA VAL A 223 -23.15 3.88 -20.18
C VAL A 223 -24.31 4.32 -19.27
N GLY A 224 -24.15 4.23 -17.96
CA GLY A 224 -25.16 4.65 -17.00
C GLY A 224 -25.33 6.16 -16.95
N LYS A 225 -24.28 6.90 -16.55
CA LYS A 225 -24.38 8.35 -16.29
C LYS A 225 -24.41 9.17 -17.58
N VAL A 226 -23.54 8.86 -18.55
CA VAL A 226 -23.36 9.71 -19.75
C VAL A 226 -24.35 9.35 -20.86
N GLU A 227 -24.54 8.06 -21.15
CA GLU A 227 -25.41 7.63 -22.26
C GLU A 227 -26.88 7.50 -21.86
N ALA A 228 -27.16 6.85 -20.73
CA ALA A 228 -28.52 6.56 -20.28
C ALA A 228 -29.10 7.63 -19.32
N GLY A 229 -28.26 8.44 -18.69
CA GLY A 229 -28.68 9.48 -17.73
C GLY A 229 -29.30 8.92 -16.45
N ILE A 230 -28.95 7.69 -16.06
CA ILE A 230 -29.40 7.07 -14.81
C ILE A 230 -28.44 7.43 -13.65
N PRO A 231 -28.91 7.40 -12.39
CA PRO A 231 -28.05 7.62 -11.22
C PRO A 231 -26.81 6.70 -11.16
N GLU A 232 -25.82 7.15 -10.39
CA GLU A 232 -24.70 6.32 -9.93
C GLU A 232 -25.24 5.15 -9.11
N ASP A 233 -24.62 3.98 -9.22
CA ASP A 233 -25.04 2.74 -8.55
C ASP A 233 -26.50 2.30 -8.76
N ASP A 234 -27.13 2.74 -9.85
CA ASP A 234 -28.52 2.36 -10.13
C ASP A 234 -28.64 0.83 -10.37
N PRO A 235 -29.60 0.15 -9.71
CA PRO A 235 -29.75 -1.30 -9.82
C PRO A 235 -30.10 -1.77 -11.24
N ARG A 236 -30.56 -0.89 -12.13
CA ARG A 236 -30.79 -1.20 -13.54
C ARG A 236 -29.49 -1.43 -14.30
N ASN A 237 -28.36 -0.89 -13.84
CA ASN A 237 -27.08 -1.03 -14.52
C ASN A 237 -26.46 -2.41 -14.28
N PRO A 238 -26.25 -3.26 -15.31
CA PRO A 238 -25.65 -4.59 -15.12
C PRO A 238 -24.20 -4.58 -14.62
N ALA A 239 -23.49 -3.46 -14.71
CA ALA A 239 -22.11 -3.35 -14.25
C ALA A 239 -21.98 -3.00 -12.75
N VAL A 240 -23.04 -2.51 -12.08
CA VAL A 240 -22.96 -1.99 -10.70
C VAL A 240 -22.47 -3.01 -9.67
N ILE A 241 -22.94 -4.27 -9.79
CA ILE A 241 -22.47 -5.34 -8.90
C ILE A 241 -20.99 -5.63 -9.16
N ALA A 242 -20.54 -5.60 -10.42
CA ALA A 242 -19.14 -5.81 -10.72
C ALA A 242 -18.27 -4.66 -10.20
N ASP A 243 -18.77 -3.43 -10.23
CA ASP A 243 -18.10 -2.24 -9.70
C ASP A 243 -17.92 -2.33 -8.18
N ASN A 244 -19.02 -2.55 -7.45
CA ASN A 244 -19.00 -2.72 -6.00
C ASN A 244 -18.17 -3.95 -5.56
N VAL A 245 -18.17 -5.04 -6.34
CA VAL A 245 -17.23 -6.17 -6.13
C VAL A 245 -15.79 -5.69 -6.29
N GLY A 246 -15.53 -4.83 -7.27
CA GLY A 246 -14.26 -4.22 -7.58
C GLY A 246 -13.63 -3.51 -6.39
N ASP A 247 -14.37 -2.69 -5.66
CA ASP A 247 -13.87 -1.98 -4.47
C ASP A 247 -13.37 -2.95 -3.38
N ASN A 248 -14.02 -4.11 -3.27
CA ASN A 248 -13.65 -5.12 -2.28
C ASN A 248 -12.41 -5.92 -2.72
N VAL A 249 -12.25 -6.21 -4.01
CA VAL A 249 -11.15 -7.05 -4.51
C VAL A 249 -9.91 -6.24 -4.93
N GLY A 250 -10.08 -5.01 -5.37
CA GLY A 250 -9.01 -4.05 -5.67
C GLY A 250 -8.68 -3.20 -4.46
N ASP A 251 -9.58 -2.30 -4.09
CA ASP A 251 -9.32 -1.25 -3.12
C ASP A 251 -9.25 -1.76 -1.66
N SER A 252 -9.76 -2.96 -1.37
CA SER A 252 -9.58 -3.61 -0.05
C SER A 252 -8.55 -4.74 -0.09
N ALA A 253 -8.80 -5.81 -0.87
CA ALA A 253 -7.89 -6.97 -0.87
C ALA A 253 -6.50 -6.64 -1.44
N GLY A 254 -6.45 -5.94 -2.58
CA GLY A 254 -5.21 -5.52 -3.22
C GLY A 254 -4.39 -4.60 -2.33
N ARG A 255 -5.04 -3.59 -1.73
CA ARG A 255 -4.40 -2.65 -0.79
C ARG A 255 -3.92 -3.31 0.50
N GLY A 256 -4.68 -4.28 1.01
CA GLY A 256 -4.25 -5.12 2.13
C GLY A 256 -2.96 -5.88 1.83
N ALA A 257 -2.83 -6.45 0.62
CA ALA A 257 -1.63 -7.16 0.19
C ALA A 257 -0.43 -6.22 -0.06
N ASP A 258 -0.65 -5.08 -0.73
CA ASP A 258 0.37 -4.05 -0.99
C ASP A 258 1.02 -3.53 0.30
N LEU A 259 0.20 -3.07 1.24
CA LEU A 259 0.75 -2.48 2.46
C LEU A 259 1.30 -3.54 3.43
N PHE A 260 0.83 -4.79 3.34
CA PHE A 260 1.46 -5.93 4.03
C PHE A 260 2.86 -6.18 3.49
N GLU A 261 3.04 -6.11 2.18
CA GLU A 261 4.37 -6.20 1.60
C GLU A 261 5.25 -5.04 2.06
N SER A 262 4.78 -3.80 1.98
CA SER A 262 5.53 -2.62 2.42
C SER A 262 6.07 -2.86 3.83
N ALA A 263 5.16 -3.19 4.75
CA ALA A 263 5.50 -3.47 6.14
C ALA A 263 6.57 -4.55 6.28
N THR A 264 6.44 -5.64 5.53
CA THR A 264 7.34 -6.80 5.62
C THR A 264 8.72 -6.48 5.06
N GLY A 265 8.79 -5.92 3.85
CA GLY A 265 10.05 -5.59 3.18
C GLY A 265 10.86 -4.55 3.95
N GLU A 266 10.21 -3.49 4.43
CA GLU A 266 10.87 -2.41 5.18
C GLU A 266 11.35 -2.89 6.56
N ASN A 267 10.57 -3.75 7.24
CA ASN A 267 11.00 -4.35 8.50
C ASN A 267 12.27 -5.18 8.30
N ILE A 268 12.30 -6.06 7.29
CA ILE A 268 13.46 -6.92 7.01
C ILE A 268 14.67 -6.09 6.55
N GLY A 269 14.47 -5.17 5.60
CA GLY A 269 15.53 -4.29 5.12
C GLY A 269 16.12 -3.44 6.23
N GLY A 270 15.26 -2.90 7.10
CA GLY A 270 15.67 -2.17 8.28
C GLY A 270 16.52 -3.00 9.22
N MET A 271 16.15 -4.27 9.47
CA MET A 271 16.94 -5.17 10.31
C MET A 271 18.33 -5.44 9.72
N ILE A 272 18.45 -5.60 8.40
CA ILE A 272 19.73 -5.85 7.72
C ILE A 272 20.65 -4.62 7.83
N ILE A 273 20.12 -3.41 7.67
CA ILE A 273 20.90 -2.19 7.90
C ILE A 273 21.25 -2.03 9.38
N GLY A 274 20.30 -2.28 10.28
CA GLY A 274 20.52 -2.27 11.73
C GLY A 274 21.60 -3.25 12.17
N ALA A 275 21.71 -4.39 11.50
CA ALA A 275 22.76 -5.38 11.75
C ALA A 275 24.17 -4.84 11.48
N LEU A 276 24.36 -3.87 10.57
CA LEU A 276 25.66 -3.22 10.36
C LEU A 276 26.12 -2.48 11.63
N ILE A 277 25.18 -1.76 12.27
CA ILE A 277 25.45 -1.05 13.53
C ILE A 277 25.69 -2.06 14.65
N THR A 278 24.89 -3.13 14.72
CA THR A 278 25.07 -4.20 15.69
C THR A 278 26.44 -4.87 15.57
N ILE A 279 26.91 -5.16 14.36
CA ILE A 279 28.24 -5.75 14.14
C ILE A 279 29.35 -4.77 14.56
N ALA A 280 29.20 -3.48 14.24
CA ALA A 280 30.19 -2.46 14.59
C ALA A 280 30.27 -2.16 16.09
N THR A 281 29.15 -2.26 16.81
CA THR A 281 29.04 -1.85 18.23
C THR A 281 28.94 -3.02 19.21
N GLY A 282 28.64 -4.23 18.74
CA GLY A 282 28.25 -5.37 19.56
C GLY A 282 26.84 -5.25 20.16
N ASN A 283 26.08 -4.18 19.89
CA ASN A 283 24.77 -3.97 20.51
C ASN A 283 23.63 -4.53 19.64
N PRO A 284 22.95 -5.60 20.06
CA PRO A 284 21.91 -6.27 19.28
C PRO A 284 20.62 -5.46 19.12
N ILE A 285 20.46 -4.36 19.86
CA ILE A 285 19.24 -3.56 19.79
C ILE A 285 19.01 -2.96 18.40
N PHE A 286 20.08 -2.55 17.72
CA PHE A 286 19.98 -1.88 16.43
C PHE A 286 19.42 -2.80 15.34
N LEU A 287 19.75 -4.09 15.40
CA LEU A 287 19.17 -5.10 14.51
C LEU A 287 17.66 -5.18 14.65
N VAL A 288 17.13 -5.18 15.88
CA VAL A 288 15.69 -5.40 16.13
C VAL A 288 14.88 -4.12 16.26
N PHE A 289 15.54 -2.97 16.39
CA PHE A 289 14.89 -1.68 16.58
C PHE A 289 13.87 -1.33 15.48
N PRO A 290 14.08 -1.64 14.18
CA PRO A 290 13.05 -1.46 13.16
C PRO A 290 11.71 -2.16 13.49
N LEU A 291 11.77 -3.37 14.07
CA LEU A 291 10.58 -4.10 14.51
C LEU A 291 9.95 -3.45 15.75
N ILE A 292 10.77 -2.92 16.66
CA ILE A 292 10.31 -2.17 17.83
C ILE A 292 9.63 -0.89 17.38
N ALA A 293 10.22 -0.14 16.44
CA ALA A 293 9.62 1.07 15.89
C ALA A 293 8.24 0.78 15.28
N ARG A 294 8.10 -0.34 14.56
CA ARG A 294 6.80 -0.82 14.07
C ARG A 294 5.82 -1.13 15.21
N ALA A 295 6.27 -1.81 16.26
CA ALA A 295 5.46 -2.12 17.43
C ALA A 295 4.94 -0.86 18.14
N LEU A 296 5.78 0.18 18.26
CA LEU A 296 5.37 1.48 18.82
C LEU A 296 4.29 2.14 17.96
N GLY A 297 4.37 2.04 16.64
CA GLY A 297 3.32 2.49 15.72
C GLY A 297 1.98 1.77 15.91
N ILE A 298 2.02 0.46 16.20
CA ILE A 298 0.83 -0.33 16.54
C ILE A 298 0.18 0.22 17.81
N PHE A 299 0.95 0.44 18.88
CA PHE A 299 0.42 1.00 20.12
C PHE A 299 -0.14 2.41 19.93
N ALA A 300 0.56 3.26 19.16
CA ALA A 300 0.06 4.58 18.81
C ALA A 300 -1.28 4.51 18.06
N THR A 301 -1.43 3.56 17.13
CA THR A 301 -2.68 3.33 16.38
C THR A 301 -3.81 2.91 17.33
N LEU A 302 -3.56 1.95 18.23
CA LEU A 302 -4.53 1.50 19.23
C LEU A 302 -5.04 2.65 20.11
N ILE A 303 -4.16 3.57 20.48
CA ILE A 303 -4.50 4.76 21.28
C ILE A 303 -5.25 5.80 20.43
N GLY A 304 -4.90 5.96 19.15
CA GLY A 304 -5.53 6.94 18.25
C GLY A 304 -6.94 6.56 17.78
N MET A 305 -7.23 5.26 17.59
CA MET A 305 -8.52 4.77 17.07
C MET A 305 -9.76 5.31 17.83
N PRO A 306 -9.80 5.28 19.19
CA PRO A 306 -10.95 5.82 19.94
C PRO A 306 -11.21 7.32 19.72
N PHE A 307 -10.23 8.09 19.23
CA PHE A 307 -10.37 9.52 18.97
C PHE A 307 -11.03 9.83 17.62
N VAL A 308 -11.25 8.82 16.77
CA VAL A 308 -12.14 8.91 15.61
C VAL A 308 -13.58 8.89 16.12
N LYS A 309 -14.06 10.09 16.48
CA LYS A 309 -15.40 10.32 17.00
C LYS A 309 -16.01 11.53 16.32
N LEU A 310 -17.22 11.34 15.80
CA LEU A 310 -18.04 12.38 15.21
C LEU A 310 -18.93 13.01 16.27
N THR A 311 -19.07 14.33 16.25
CA THR A 311 -20.12 15.04 17.00
C THR A 311 -21.32 15.33 16.10
N GLU A 312 -22.49 15.61 16.65
CA GLU A 312 -23.70 15.93 15.86
C GLU A 312 -23.47 17.13 14.92
N ALA A 313 -22.76 18.15 15.40
CA ALA A 313 -22.41 19.34 14.60
C ALA A 313 -21.46 19.02 13.42
N GLU A 314 -20.77 17.89 13.47
CA GLU A 314 -19.81 17.45 12.46
C GLU A 314 -20.39 16.36 11.54
N ALA A 315 -21.67 16.00 11.68
CA ALA A 315 -22.30 14.94 10.89
C ALA A 315 -22.11 15.10 9.37
N LYS A 316 -22.09 16.34 8.87
CA LYS A 316 -21.86 16.69 7.46
C LYS A 316 -20.38 16.82 7.07
N HIS A 317 -19.46 16.74 8.03
CA HIS A 317 -18.03 16.86 7.81
C HIS A 317 -17.20 15.75 8.51
N PRO A 318 -17.39 14.46 8.14
CA PRO A 318 -16.75 13.32 8.81
C PRO A 318 -15.22 13.33 8.79
N MET A 319 -14.61 14.00 7.81
CA MET A 319 -13.15 14.05 7.64
C MET A 319 -12.42 14.63 8.86
N LYS A 320 -13.05 15.55 9.59
CA LYS A 320 -12.46 16.15 10.79
C LYS A 320 -12.24 15.12 11.90
N ALA A 321 -13.14 14.15 12.04
CA ALA A 321 -13.01 13.07 13.01
C ALA A 321 -11.86 12.11 12.65
N LEU A 322 -11.71 11.78 11.36
CA LEU A 322 -10.64 10.90 10.88
C LEU A 322 -9.26 11.55 11.03
N ARG A 323 -9.13 12.84 10.66
CA ARG A 323 -7.90 13.61 10.86
C ARG A 323 -7.51 13.72 12.34
N LYS A 324 -8.48 13.85 13.24
CA LYS A 324 -8.22 13.87 14.68
C LYS A 324 -7.58 12.56 15.15
N GLY A 325 -8.12 11.41 14.73
CA GLY A 325 -7.53 10.11 15.05
C GLY A 325 -6.11 9.96 14.51
N LEU A 326 -5.88 10.37 13.26
CA LEU A 326 -4.54 10.38 12.65
C LEU A 326 -3.57 11.27 13.43
N MET A 327 -3.95 12.50 13.75
CA MET A 327 -3.09 13.44 14.48
C MET A 327 -2.74 12.92 15.88
N VAL A 328 -3.69 12.34 16.61
CA VAL A 328 -3.42 11.71 17.92
C VAL A 328 -2.44 10.56 17.75
N THR A 329 -2.62 9.71 16.73
CA THR A 329 -1.68 8.62 16.42
C THR A 329 -0.28 9.15 16.16
N THR A 330 -0.14 10.19 15.34
CA THR A 330 1.14 10.84 15.03
C THR A 330 1.82 11.39 16.28
N ILE A 331 1.10 12.14 17.13
CA ILE A 331 1.67 12.71 18.36
C ILE A 331 2.13 11.61 19.32
N VAL A 332 1.29 10.58 19.52
CA VAL A 332 1.64 9.44 20.38
C VAL A 332 2.86 8.69 19.85
N ALA A 333 2.93 8.44 18.54
CA ALA A 333 4.10 7.82 17.91
C ALA A 333 5.37 8.65 18.13
N GLY A 334 5.30 9.98 17.99
CA GLY A 334 6.43 10.88 18.26
C GLY A 334 6.91 10.81 19.72
N ILE A 335 5.99 10.76 20.69
CA ILE A 335 6.32 10.58 22.11
C ILE A 335 6.99 9.22 22.33
N LEU A 336 6.42 8.14 21.80
CA LEU A 336 7.00 6.80 21.94
C LEU A 336 8.39 6.68 21.29
N PHE A 337 8.61 7.32 20.14
CA PHE A 337 9.92 7.39 19.49
C PHE A 337 10.92 8.21 20.27
N PHE A 338 10.52 9.33 20.88
CA PHE A 338 11.38 10.07 21.79
C PHE A 338 11.84 9.18 22.95
N LEU A 339 10.89 8.48 23.58
CA LEU A 339 11.21 7.56 24.68
C LEU A 339 12.15 6.44 24.20
N ALA A 340 11.84 5.76 23.09
CA ALA A 340 12.67 4.66 22.59
C ALA A 340 14.07 5.13 22.16
N SER A 341 14.19 6.29 21.52
CA SER A 341 15.51 6.76 21.07
C SER A 341 16.40 7.18 22.24
N VAL A 342 15.85 7.88 23.24
CA VAL A 342 16.61 8.37 24.39
C VAL A 342 16.89 7.24 25.39
N PHE A 343 15.87 6.46 25.76
CA PHE A 343 15.99 5.46 26.83
C PHE A 343 16.48 4.11 26.32
N LEU A 344 16.16 3.72 25.08
CA LEU A 344 16.53 2.41 24.53
C LEU A 344 17.70 2.46 23.55
N LEU A 345 17.88 3.54 22.77
CA LEU A 345 19.05 3.68 21.88
C LEU A 345 20.14 4.60 22.44
N GLY A 346 19.85 5.40 23.46
CA GLY A 346 20.80 6.34 24.05
C GLY A 346 21.18 7.51 23.13
N SER A 347 20.38 7.84 22.12
CA SER A 347 20.69 8.90 21.15
C SER A 347 19.47 9.76 20.81
N ILE A 348 19.64 11.08 20.97
CA ILE A 348 18.64 12.06 20.52
C ILE A 348 18.71 12.28 19.00
N ASP A 349 19.86 12.05 18.37
CA ASP A 349 20.02 12.19 16.92
C ASP A 349 19.13 11.19 16.18
N LEU A 350 19.07 9.95 16.70
CA LEU A 350 18.18 8.91 16.15
C LEU A 350 16.69 9.24 16.34
N PHE A 351 16.32 10.01 17.37
CA PHE A 351 14.97 10.56 17.50
C PHE A 351 14.66 11.55 16.37
N PHE A 352 15.59 12.44 16.04
CA PHE A 352 15.39 13.38 14.93
C PHE A 352 15.31 12.68 13.58
N CYS A 353 16.00 11.55 13.39
CA CYS A 353 15.82 10.69 12.21
C CYS A 353 14.39 10.15 12.11
N LEU A 354 13.86 9.55 13.19
CA LEU A 354 12.47 9.04 13.24
C LEU A 354 11.46 10.18 13.04
N LEU A 355 11.70 11.33 13.68
CA LEU A 355 10.82 12.50 13.59
C LEU A 355 10.80 13.08 12.17
N ALA A 356 11.93 13.09 11.45
CA ALA A 356 11.98 13.53 10.06
C ALA A 356 11.05 12.69 9.17
N GLY A 357 11.06 11.36 9.35
CA GLY A 357 10.13 10.46 8.70
C GLY A 357 8.66 10.71 9.04
N LEU A 358 8.36 10.86 10.33
CA LEU A 358 7.01 11.15 10.81
C LEU A 358 6.50 12.50 10.28
N ALA A 359 7.37 13.52 10.24
CA ALA A 359 7.07 14.82 9.66
C ALA A 359 6.83 14.71 8.14
N ALA A 360 7.60 13.89 7.42
CA ALA A 360 7.37 13.61 6.02
C ALA A 360 6.00 12.97 5.77
N SER A 361 5.59 12.01 6.62
CA SER A 361 4.23 11.44 6.56
C SER A 361 3.15 12.50 6.63
N VAL A 362 3.26 13.44 7.57
CA VAL A 362 2.29 14.53 7.73
C VAL A 362 2.35 15.48 6.54
N ALA A 363 3.55 15.84 6.07
CA ALA A 363 3.72 16.71 4.91
C ALA A 363 3.05 16.12 3.66
N ILE A 364 3.24 14.82 3.39
CA ILE A 364 2.62 14.13 2.25
C ILE A 364 1.10 14.14 2.34
N ASP A 365 0.52 13.96 3.54
CA ASP A 365 -0.93 14.07 3.76
C ASP A 365 -1.45 15.46 3.35
N TYR A 366 -0.84 16.54 3.85
CA TYR A 366 -1.24 17.91 3.51
C TYR A 366 -0.99 18.28 2.04
N ILE A 367 0.11 17.83 1.45
CA ILE A 367 0.42 18.08 0.03
C ILE A 367 -0.57 17.36 -0.86
N THR A 368 -0.91 16.11 -0.52
CA THR A 368 -1.92 15.34 -1.27
C THR A 368 -3.28 16.02 -1.16
N ASP A 369 -3.71 16.45 0.05
CA ASP A 369 -4.94 17.23 0.24
C ASP A 369 -4.94 18.52 -0.59
N TYR A 370 -3.80 19.21 -0.75
CA TYR A 370 -3.71 20.41 -1.56
C TYR A 370 -3.98 20.13 -3.05
N TYR A 371 -3.45 19.03 -3.59
CA TYR A 371 -3.60 18.69 -5.01
C TYR A 371 -4.90 17.99 -5.35
N THR A 372 -5.49 17.24 -4.41
CA THR A 372 -6.71 16.46 -4.65
C THR A 372 -7.93 17.03 -3.95
N GLY A 373 -7.80 17.91 -2.96
CA GLY A 373 -8.93 18.45 -2.22
C GLY A 373 -9.88 19.25 -3.10
N ARG A 374 -11.19 18.95 -3.00
CA ARG A 374 -12.26 19.51 -3.84
C ARG A 374 -12.26 21.04 -3.90
N ASP A 375 -11.99 21.68 -2.77
CA ASP A 375 -12.06 23.14 -2.62
C ASP A 375 -10.67 23.81 -2.78
N ARG A 376 -9.70 23.12 -3.37
CA ARG A 376 -8.33 23.61 -3.58
C ARG A 376 -8.12 24.09 -5.01
N SER A 377 -7.17 25.02 -5.16
CA SER A 377 -6.85 25.68 -6.43
C SER A 377 -6.57 24.71 -7.60
N PRO A 378 -5.77 23.63 -7.43
CA PRO A 378 -5.47 22.71 -8.53
C PRO A 378 -6.73 22.01 -9.09
N VAL A 379 -7.60 21.51 -8.21
CA VAL A 379 -8.85 20.84 -8.60
C VAL A 379 -9.82 21.83 -9.25
N ILE A 380 -10.01 23.01 -8.65
CA ILE A 380 -10.88 24.05 -9.19
C ILE A 380 -10.42 24.48 -10.59
N LYS A 381 -9.10 24.52 -10.83
CA LYS A 381 -8.53 24.84 -12.15
C LYS A 381 -8.92 23.79 -13.20
N ILE A 382 -8.86 22.50 -12.86
CA ILE A 382 -9.30 21.41 -13.73
C ILE A 382 -10.81 21.49 -13.99
N ALA A 383 -11.61 21.72 -12.95
CA ALA A 383 -13.07 21.82 -13.08
C ALA A 383 -13.49 23.00 -13.98
N LYS A 384 -12.87 24.17 -13.82
CA LYS A 384 -13.10 25.34 -14.70
C LYS A 384 -12.71 25.05 -16.15
N ALA A 385 -11.64 24.28 -16.38
CA ALA A 385 -11.26 23.90 -17.74
C ALA A 385 -12.36 23.07 -18.43
N SER A 386 -13.19 22.34 -17.68
CA SER A 386 -14.33 21.60 -18.22
C SER A 386 -15.38 22.47 -18.92
N GLU A 387 -15.50 23.76 -18.60
CA GLU A 387 -16.44 24.69 -19.27
C GLU A 387 -16.13 24.85 -20.76
N THR A 388 -14.88 24.59 -21.15
CA THR A 388 -14.40 24.66 -22.55
C THR A 388 -14.29 23.29 -23.23
N GLY A 389 -14.67 22.22 -22.52
CA GLY A 389 -14.77 20.85 -23.05
C GLY A 389 -13.74 19.86 -22.50
N SER A 390 -13.83 18.61 -22.97
CA SER A 390 -13.01 17.50 -22.46
C SER A 390 -11.52 17.68 -22.77
N ALA A 391 -11.17 18.28 -23.91
CA ALA A 391 -9.77 18.46 -24.31
C ALA A 391 -9.00 19.38 -23.36
N THR A 392 -9.59 20.53 -23.01
CA THR A 392 -9.00 21.49 -22.07
C THR A 392 -8.97 20.94 -20.65
N ASN A 393 -9.98 20.17 -20.24
CA ASN A 393 -9.97 19.42 -18.98
C ASN A 393 -8.76 18.46 -18.92
N ILE A 394 -8.57 17.63 -19.94
CA ILE A 394 -7.45 16.67 -19.99
C ILE A 394 -6.10 17.40 -20.02
N ILE A 395 -5.94 18.43 -20.84
CA ILE A 395 -4.69 19.21 -20.91
C ILE A 395 -4.36 19.80 -19.53
N THR A 396 -5.36 20.39 -18.86
CA THR A 396 -5.18 21.02 -17.55
C THR A 396 -4.88 19.99 -16.47
N GLY A 397 -5.63 18.89 -16.42
CA GLY A 397 -5.40 17.83 -15.45
C GLY A 397 -4.07 17.11 -15.65
N PHE A 398 -3.64 16.90 -16.90
CA PHE A 398 -2.32 16.35 -17.19
C PHE A 398 -1.19 17.28 -16.70
N ALA A 399 -1.33 18.59 -16.92
CA ALA A 399 -0.38 19.58 -16.44
C ALA A 399 -0.32 19.62 -14.90
N VAL A 400 -1.49 19.61 -14.23
CA VAL A 400 -1.56 19.52 -12.76
C VAL A 400 -0.95 18.21 -12.25
N GLY A 401 -1.23 17.09 -12.92
CA GLY A 401 -0.63 15.79 -12.62
C GLY A 401 0.89 15.84 -12.64
N LEU A 402 1.50 16.49 -13.62
CA LEU A 402 2.97 16.62 -13.67
C LEU A 402 3.49 17.49 -12.51
N GLU A 403 2.77 18.55 -12.18
CA GLU A 403 3.07 19.44 -11.06
C GLU A 403 3.05 18.71 -9.70
N THR A 404 2.15 17.74 -9.51
CA THR A 404 2.01 17.01 -8.23
C THR A 404 3.27 16.25 -7.82
N THR A 405 4.21 16.02 -8.74
CA THR A 405 5.46 15.32 -8.44
C THR A 405 6.44 16.17 -7.61
N ALA A 406 6.36 17.50 -7.73
CA ALA A 406 7.39 18.39 -7.21
C ALA A 406 7.41 18.43 -5.66
N LEU A 407 6.31 18.86 -5.04
CA LEU A 407 6.26 19.06 -3.58
C LEU A 407 6.48 17.75 -2.79
N PRO A 408 5.85 16.61 -3.14
CA PRO A 408 6.10 15.34 -2.46
C PRO A 408 7.58 14.92 -2.49
N ILE A 409 8.23 14.98 -3.66
CA ILE A 409 9.63 14.59 -3.81
C ILE A 409 10.53 15.53 -2.99
N VAL A 410 10.30 16.85 -3.05
CA VAL A 410 11.07 17.82 -2.24
C VAL A 410 10.93 17.51 -0.74
N SER A 411 9.72 17.25 -0.25
CA SER A 411 9.50 16.90 1.16
C SER A 411 10.24 15.64 1.59
N LEU A 412 10.24 14.60 0.75
CA LEU A 412 10.93 13.34 1.06
C LEU A 412 12.45 13.49 1.00
N VAL A 413 12.98 14.26 0.04
CA VAL A 413 14.41 14.59 -0.04
C VAL A 413 14.87 15.35 1.19
N ILE A 414 14.09 16.33 1.67
CA ILE A 414 14.39 17.04 2.91
C ILE A 414 14.46 16.07 4.10
N ALA A 415 13.48 15.16 4.21
CA ALA A 415 13.47 14.17 5.29
C ALA A 415 14.70 13.25 5.25
N LEU A 416 15.09 12.79 4.06
CA LEU A 416 16.31 11.98 3.87
C LEU A 416 17.58 12.75 4.24
N ILE A 417 17.71 14.01 3.83
CA ILE A 417 18.87 14.86 4.15
C ILE A 417 18.97 15.06 5.67
N VAL A 418 17.87 15.44 6.32
CA VAL A 418 17.82 15.65 7.77
C VAL A 418 18.22 14.37 8.51
N ALA A 419 17.61 13.24 8.14
CA ALA A 419 17.90 11.96 8.76
C ALA A 419 19.33 11.47 8.50
N TYR A 420 19.89 11.72 7.31
CA TYR A 420 21.27 11.40 7.02
C TYR A 420 22.23 12.24 7.87
N ILE A 421 21.99 13.56 8.00
CA ILE A 421 22.83 14.44 8.82
C ILE A 421 22.85 13.98 10.28
N PHE A 422 21.68 13.80 10.92
CA PHE A 422 21.64 13.31 12.30
C PHE A 422 22.20 11.89 12.43
N GLY A 423 21.98 11.01 11.45
CA GLY A 423 22.60 9.69 11.40
C GLY A 423 24.13 9.73 11.35
N THR A 424 24.72 10.65 10.58
CA THR A 424 26.18 10.82 10.52
C THR A 424 26.75 11.33 11.85
N GLN A 425 26.03 12.21 12.54
CA GLN A 425 26.41 12.70 13.87
C GLN A 425 26.37 11.58 14.90
N PHE A 426 25.30 10.77 14.88
CA PHE A 426 25.21 9.55 15.68
C PHE A 426 26.40 8.63 15.41
N GLY A 427 26.68 8.31 14.14
CA GLY A 427 27.78 7.43 13.76
C GLY A 427 29.13 7.91 14.30
N ALA A 428 29.42 9.21 14.15
CA ALA A 428 30.61 9.84 14.71
C ALA A 428 30.67 9.74 16.25
N SER A 429 29.54 9.96 16.95
CA SER A 429 29.47 9.93 18.42
C SER A 429 29.77 8.56 19.04
N ILE A 430 29.45 7.48 18.32
CA ILE A 430 29.69 6.10 18.77
C ILE A 430 30.95 5.48 18.13
N GLY A 431 31.71 6.27 17.35
CA GLY A 431 32.99 5.85 16.78
C GLY A 431 32.89 4.87 15.59
N ILE A 432 31.75 4.84 14.88
CA ILE A 432 31.61 4.07 13.63
C ILE A 432 31.76 5.00 12.41
N ASP A 433 31.89 4.43 11.22
CA ASP A 433 31.89 5.20 9.97
C ASP A 433 30.63 6.10 9.90
N PRO A 434 30.79 7.44 9.80
CA PRO A 434 29.66 8.36 9.70
C PRO A 434 28.72 8.04 8.54
N PHE A 435 29.23 7.49 7.43
CA PHE A 435 28.40 7.08 6.31
C PHE A 435 27.42 5.96 6.69
N ILE A 436 27.89 4.95 7.45
CA ILE A 436 27.04 3.86 7.95
C ILE A 436 25.99 4.41 8.93
N GLY A 437 26.39 5.33 9.82
CA GLY A 437 25.45 6.04 10.70
C GLY A 437 24.38 6.82 9.92
N GLY A 438 24.78 7.50 8.84
CA GLY A 438 23.87 8.23 7.95
C GLY A 438 22.86 7.32 7.25
N ILE A 439 23.31 6.18 6.71
CA ILE A 439 22.44 5.15 6.11
C ILE A 439 21.42 4.67 7.14
N TYR A 440 21.85 4.33 8.36
CA TYR A 440 20.94 3.93 9.43
C TYR A 440 19.96 5.05 9.81
N GLY A 441 20.40 6.31 9.81
CA GLY A 441 19.52 7.48 9.97
C GLY A 441 18.39 7.50 8.93
N THR A 442 18.71 7.29 7.64
CA THR A 442 17.68 7.22 6.57
C THR A 442 16.75 6.01 6.72
N THR A 443 17.25 4.89 7.26
CA THR A 443 16.43 3.73 7.63
C THR A 443 15.44 4.09 8.73
N LEU A 444 15.87 4.83 9.76
CA LEU A 444 15.00 5.29 10.82
C LEU A 444 13.96 6.31 10.33
N ALA A 445 14.28 7.18 9.38
CA ALA A 445 13.27 8.03 8.75
C ALA A 445 12.19 7.21 8.03
N THR A 446 12.59 6.12 7.37
CA THR A 446 11.62 5.18 6.78
C THR A 446 10.71 4.61 7.87
N MET A 447 11.27 4.09 8.96
CA MET A 447 10.48 3.58 10.11
C MET A 447 9.58 4.64 10.74
N GLY A 448 10.05 5.88 10.82
CA GLY A 448 9.32 7.03 11.34
C GLY A 448 8.08 7.36 10.54
N MET A 449 8.19 7.36 9.20
CA MET A 449 7.06 7.58 8.30
C MET A 449 5.99 6.48 8.47
N LEU A 450 6.42 5.24 8.63
CA LEU A 450 5.55 4.06 8.69
C LEU A 450 4.88 3.87 10.06
N ALA A 451 5.23 4.68 11.06
CA ALA A 451 4.69 4.58 12.41
C ALA A 451 3.16 4.72 12.46
N VAL A 452 2.60 5.52 11.56
CA VAL A 452 1.15 5.78 11.47
C VAL A 452 0.43 4.82 10.53
N MET A 453 1.14 3.83 9.95
CA MET A 453 0.59 2.93 8.92
C MET A 453 -0.70 2.23 9.38
N GLY A 454 -0.79 1.79 10.64
CA GLY A 454 -2.00 1.11 11.14
C GLY A 454 -3.25 2.00 11.06
N MET A 455 -3.11 3.28 11.39
CA MET A 455 -4.18 4.27 11.28
C MET A 455 -4.44 4.65 9.81
N VAL A 456 -3.39 4.86 9.02
CA VAL A 456 -3.54 5.16 7.57
C VAL A 456 -4.30 4.03 6.88
N LEU A 457 -3.96 2.77 7.14
CA LEU A 457 -4.69 1.61 6.62
C LEU A 457 -6.14 1.54 7.09
N ALA A 458 -6.43 1.99 8.32
CA ALA A 458 -7.81 2.07 8.79
C ALA A 458 -8.62 3.08 7.97
N LEU A 459 -8.00 4.21 7.59
CA LEU A 459 -8.60 5.20 6.70
C LEU A 459 -8.71 4.69 5.26
N ASP A 460 -7.70 3.96 4.79
CA ASP A 460 -7.70 3.37 3.44
C ASP A 460 -8.84 2.36 3.31
N GLY A 461 -8.98 1.43 4.26
CA GLY A 461 -10.07 0.45 4.27
C GLY A 461 -11.44 1.07 4.58
N PHE A 462 -11.50 2.23 5.25
CA PHE A 462 -12.75 2.96 5.46
C PHE A 462 -13.37 3.42 4.13
N GLY A 463 -12.54 3.91 3.19
CA GLY A 463 -13.01 4.45 1.92
C GLY A 463 -13.89 3.48 1.11
N PRO A 464 -13.37 2.31 0.70
CA PRO A 464 -14.14 1.29 -0.02
C PRO A 464 -15.37 0.78 0.74
N ILE A 465 -15.32 0.74 2.06
CA ILE A 465 -16.48 0.33 2.87
C ILE A 465 -17.59 1.38 2.82
N ALA A 466 -17.23 2.67 2.87
CA ALA A 466 -18.19 3.78 2.75
C ALA A 466 -18.80 3.85 1.35
N ASP A 467 -17.97 3.68 0.33
CA ASP A 467 -18.33 3.64 -1.09
C ASP A 467 -19.37 2.54 -1.37
N ASN A 468 -19.03 1.29 -1.04
CA ASN A 468 -19.96 0.17 -1.14
C ASN A 468 -21.23 0.35 -0.29
N ALA A 469 -21.12 0.99 0.88
CA ALA A 469 -22.30 1.24 1.71
C ALA A 469 -23.25 2.24 1.03
N ALA A 470 -22.73 3.25 0.32
CA ALA A 470 -23.52 4.15 -0.51
C ALA A 470 -24.18 3.41 -1.67
N GLY A 471 -23.43 2.61 -2.43
CA GLY A 471 -23.98 1.80 -3.52
C GLY A 471 -25.05 0.81 -3.04
N ILE A 472 -24.85 0.15 -1.90
CA ILE A 472 -25.86 -0.73 -1.29
C ILE A 472 -27.10 0.07 -0.86
N ALA A 473 -26.94 1.26 -0.29
CA ALA A 473 -28.06 2.09 0.11
C ALA A 473 -28.93 2.46 -1.11
N GLU A 474 -28.29 2.92 -2.20
CA GLU A 474 -28.97 3.26 -3.47
C GLU A 474 -29.68 2.05 -4.07
N MET A 475 -28.97 0.92 -4.25
CA MET A 475 -29.53 -0.30 -4.81
C MET A 475 -30.67 -0.91 -3.95
N SER A 476 -30.63 -0.71 -2.63
CA SER A 476 -31.66 -1.25 -1.73
C SER A 476 -32.98 -0.48 -1.81
N GLY A 477 -32.93 0.83 -2.09
CA GLY A 477 -34.09 1.73 -2.09
C GLY A 477 -34.85 1.78 -0.76
N GLU A 478 -34.23 1.38 0.36
CA GLU A 478 -34.90 1.22 1.66
C GLU A 478 -35.01 2.52 2.49
N GLY A 479 -34.47 3.65 2.04
CA GLY A 479 -34.64 4.96 2.70
C GLY A 479 -33.85 5.14 4.00
N GLY A 480 -33.50 6.38 4.33
CA GLY A 480 -33.03 6.80 5.66
C GLY A 480 -31.53 6.66 5.91
N ALA A 481 -30.74 6.30 4.89
CA ALA A 481 -29.28 6.22 4.97
C ALA A 481 -28.57 7.20 4.02
N GLU A 482 -29.28 7.74 3.02
CA GLU A 482 -28.72 8.36 1.82
C GLU A 482 -27.81 9.54 2.16
N GLU A 483 -28.31 10.53 2.91
CA GLU A 483 -27.52 11.72 3.29
C GLU A 483 -26.28 11.34 4.11
N THR A 484 -26.38 10.31 4.96
CA THR A 484 -25.24 9.84 5.74
C THR A 484 -24.23 9.12 4.86
N MET A 485 -24.67 8.25 3.95
CA MET A 485 -23.79 7.51 3.06
C MET A 485 -23.10 8.44 2.06
N GLU A 486 -23.81 9.40 1.48
CA GLU A 486 -23.22 10.42 0.60
C GLU A 486 -22.12 11.21 1.32
N ALA A 487 -22.36 11.61 2.58
CA ALA A 487 -21.36 12.31 3.37
C ALA A 487 -20.13 11.41 3.70
N LEU A 488 -20.34 10.11 3.94
CA LEU A 488 -19.24 9.18 4.20
C LEU A 488 -18.44 8.84 2.93
N ASP A 489 -19.10 8.64 1.78
CA ASP A 489 -18.46 8.38 0.49
C ASP A 489 -17.56 9.55 0.06
N ALA A 490 -18.07 10.79 0.16
CA ALA A 490 -17.27 11.98 -0.15
C ALA A 490 -15.97 12.05 0.69
N VAL A 491 -16.05 11.65 1.95
CA VAL A 491 -14.88 11.54 2.83
C VAL A 491 -14.02 10.32 2.47
N GLY A 492 -14.65 9.20 2.10
CA GLY A 492 -14.00 7.99 1.61
C GLY A 492 -13.07 8.27 0.44
N ASN A 493 -13.53 8.99 -0.58
CA ASN A 493 -12.72 9.40 -1.74
C ASN A 493 -11.53 10.28 -1.35
N THR A 494 -11.74 11.21 -0.41
CA THR A 494 -10.64 12.02 0.14
C THR A 494 -9.61 11.13 0.86
N THR A 495 -10.07 10.19 1.70
CA THR A 495 -9.17 9.27 2.40
C THR A 495 -8.41 8.35 1.44
N LYS A 496 -9.07 7.78 0.42
CA LYS A 496 -8.42 6.97 -0.64
C LYS A 496 -7.27 7.74 -1.29
N ALA A 497 -7.46 9.04 -1.58
CA ALA A 497 -6.40 9.86 -2.17
C ALA A 497 -5.22 10.05 -1.21
N LEU A 498 -5.49 10.41 0.05
CA LEU A 498 -4.46 10.67 1.06
C LEU A 498 -3.64 9.41 1.39
N THR A 499 -4.29 8.26 1.52
CA THR A 499 -3.63 6.97 1.80
C THR A 499 -2.81 6.49 0.61
N LYS A 500 -3.24 6.74 -0.63
CA LYS A 500 -2.42 6.53 -1.83
C LYS A 500 -1.20 7.44 -1.85
N GLY A 501 -1.38 8.72 -1.50
CA GLY A 501 -0.27 9.67 -1.33
C GLY A 501 0.76 9.18 -0.31
N PHE A 502 0.29 8.74 0.87
CA PHE A 502 1.14 8.13 1.90
C PHE A 502 1.91 6.91 1.38
N ALA A 503 1.23 5.95 0.74
CA ALA A 503 1.85 4.73 0.21
C ALA A 503 2.92 5.05 -0.85
N LEU A 504 2.71 6.09 -1.66
CA LEU A 504 3.71 6.55 -2.63
C LEU A 504 4.92 7.21 -1.96
N GLY A 505 4.68 8.09 -0.99
CA GLY A 505 5.78 8.73 -0.28
C GLY A 505 6.62 7.71 0.50
N SER A 506 5.96 6.72 1.11
CA SER A 506 6.66 5.63 1.80
C SER A 506 7.42 4.74 0.83
N ALA A 507 6.90 4.50 -0.38
CA ALA A 507 7.58 3.70 -1.39
C ALA A 507 8.95 4.28 -1.80
N LEU A 508 9.11 5.61 -1.85
CA LEU A 508 10.42 6.22 -2.13
C LEU A 508 11.43 5.96 -1.01
N LEU A 509 11.03 6.14 0.25
CA LEU A 509 11.89 5.84 1.40
C LEU A 509 12.21 4.33 1.47
N ALA A 510 11.21 3.49 1.22
CA ALA A 510 11.36 2.03 1.17
C ALA A 510 12.29 1.59 0.03
N ALA A 511 12.16 2.18 -1.16
CA ALA A 511 13.04 1.87 -2.29
C ALA A 511 14.50 2.21 -1.97
N GLN A 512 14.74 3.35 -1.32
CA GLN A 512 16.08 3.71 -0.85
C GLN A 512 16.60 2.72 0.19
N LEU A 513 15.79 2.37 1.19
CA LEU A 513 16.13 1.37 2.20
C LEU A 513 16.46 0.01 1.56
N LEU A 514 15.61 -0.49 0.67
CA LEU A 514 15.78 -1.77 0.03
C LEU A 514 16.98 -1.77 -0.94
N PHE A 515 17.30 -0.65 -1.58
CA PHE A 515 18.53 -0.51 -2.35
C PHE A 515 19.77 -0.55 -1.44
N GLN A 516 19.75 0.12 -0.29
CA GLN A 516 20.83 0.02 0.70
C GLN A 516 20.96 -1.42 1.22
N THR A 517 19.84 -2.12 1.45
CA THR A 517 19.83 -3.54 1.80
C THR A 517 20.47 -4.38 0.70
N TYR A 518 20.10 -4.17 -0.56
CA TYR A 518 20.71 -4.84 -1.71
C TYR A 518 22.22 -4.62 -1.77
N ALA A 519 22.68 -3.37 -1.69
CA ALA A 519 24.11 -3.04 -1.67
C ALA A 519 24.85 -3.73 -0.51
N SER A 520 24.22 -3.77 0.68
CA SER A 520 24.79 -4.43 1.86
C SER A 520 24.91 -5.94 1.66
N GLU A 521 23.89 -6.58 1.07
CA GLU A 521 23.88 -8.02 0.82
C GLU A 521 24.87 -8.42 -0.28
N VAL A 522 24.98 -7.63 -1.35
CA VAL A 522 26.02 -7.83 -2.38
C VAL A 522 27.41 -7.72 -1.76
N SER A 523 27.64 -6.70 -0.93
CA SER A 523 28.92 -6.48 -0.24
C SER A 523 29.28 -7.62 0.73
N ALA A 524 28.29 -8.33 1.26
CA ALA A 524 28.50 -9.46 2.17
C ALA A 524 28.86 -10.76 1.43
N THR A 525 28.78 -10.80 0.09
CA THR A 525 29.13 -11.99 -0.68
C THR A 525 30.65 -12.20 -0.77
N PRO A 526 31.11 -13.46 -0.94
CA PRO A 526 32.54 -13.74 -1.10
C PRO A 526 33.21 -13.01 -2.28
N ALA A 527 32.44 -12.68 -3.33
CA ALA A 527 32.94 -11.95 -4.50
C ALA A 527 33.40 -10.51 -4.18
N TYR A 528 32.83 -9.91 -3.12
CA TYR A 528 33.16 -8.57 -2.63
C TYR A 528 33.97 -8.58 -1.33
N ALA A 529 34.53 -9.72 -0.92
CA ALA A 529 35.40 -9.76 0.25
C ALA A 529 36.57 -8.76 0.10
N GLY A 530 36.58 -7.72 0.94
CA GLY A 530 37.57 -6.64 0.90
C GLY A 530 37.38 -5.62 -0.24
N LYS A 531 36.27 -5.65 -0.98
CA LYS A 531 35.92 -4.70 -2.04
C LYS A 531 34.68 -3.90 -1.67
N ALA A 532 34.67 -2.62 -1.98
CA ALA A 532 33.45 -1.81 -1.87
C ALA A 532 32.51 -2.13 -3.04
N PHE A 533 31.23 -2.30 -2.75
CA PHE A 533 30.20 -2.28 -3.80
C PHE A 533 30.02 -0.86 -4.32
N VAL A 534 30.22 -0.66 -5.62
CA VAL A 534 30.13 0.66 -6.27
C VAL A 534 29.30 0.53 -7.54
N VAL A 535 28.23 1.30 -7.64
CA VAL A 535 27.45 1.45 -8.87
C VAL A 535 28.02 2.63 -9.66
N ASP A 536 29.00 2.35 -10.52
CA ASP A 536 29.64 3.37 -11.34
C ASP A 536 28.81 3.66 -12.60
N ILE A 537 28.16 4.83 -12.65
CA ILE A 537 27.32 5.27 -13.78
C ILE A 537 28.15 5.43 -15.07
N ALA A 538 29.47 5.60 -14.98
CA ALA A 538 30.35 5.65 -16.15
C ALA A 538 30.56 4.28 -16.80
N ASN A 539 30.27 3.17 -16.10
CA ASN A 539 30.32 1.83 -16.66
C ASN A 539 29.16 1.61 -17.66
N PRO A 540 29.42 1.23 -18.92
CA PRO A 540 28.37 1.00 -19.91
C PRO A 540 27.31 -0.04 -19.49
N ALA A 541 27.69 -1.13 -18.81
CA ALA A 541 26.74 -2.14 -18.36
C ALA A 541 25.77 -1.59 -17.32
N VAL A 542 26.28 -0.79 -16.39
CA VAL A 542 25.51 -0.08 -15.37
C VAL A 542 24.56 0.93 -16.03
N LEU A 543 25.05 1.72 -16.98
CA LEU A 543 24.24 2.71 -17.69
C LEU A 543 23.11 2.07 -18.52
N ILE A 544 23.41 1.00 -19.26
CA ILE A 544 22.42 0.23 -20.05
C ILE A 544 21.33 -0.31 -19.12
N ALA A 545 21.72 -0.94 -18.01
CA ALA A 545 20.78 -1.48 -17.06
C ALA A 545 19.95 -0.38 -16.38
N GLY A 546 20.53 0.78 -16.10
CA GLY A 546 19.83 1.97 -15.61
C GLY A 546 18.75 2.46 -16.57
N PHE A 547 19.02 2.52 -17.88
CA PHE A 547 18.02 2.88 -18.89
C PHE A 547 16.90 1.85 -19.01
N ILE A 548 17.23 0.55 -18.95
CA ILE A 548 16.23 -0.53 -18.94
C ILE A 548 15.36 -0.39 -17.69
N GLY A 549 15.97 -0.17 -16.53
CA GLY A 549 15.27 0.11 -15.28
C GLY A 549 14.32 1.29 -15.41
N ALA A 550 14.76 2.41 -15.98
CA ALA A 550 13.92 3.59 -16.17
C ALA A 550 12.75 3.39 -17.14
N MET A 551 12.90 2.48 -18.11
CA MET A 551 11.84 2.14 -19.07
C MET A 551 10.76 1.23 -18.46
N LEU A 552 11.12 0.33 -17.54
CA LEU A 552 10.22 -0.69 -17.00
C LEU A 552 8.90 -0.11 -16.44
N PRO A 553 8.91 0.96 -15.61
CA PRO A 553 7.67 1.56 -15.11
C PRO A 553 6.74 2.07 -16.21
N PHE A 554 7.28 2.72 -17.24
CA PHE A 554 6.49 3.23 -18.36
C PHE A 554 5.87 2.09 -19.17
N PHE A 555 6.66 1.06 -19.47
CA PHE A 555 6.18 -0.10 -20.21
C PHE A 555 5.11 -0.86 -19.41
N PHE A 556 5.34 -1.08 -18.11
CA PHE A 556 4.38 -1.69 -17.20
C PHE A 556 3.06 -0.90 -17.18
N SER A 557 3.12 0.42 -16.98
CA SER A 557 1.92 1.26 -16.94
C SER A 557 1.16 1.24 -18.27
N SER A 558 1.86 1.26 -19.41
CA SER A 558 1.23 1.14 -20.73
C SER A 558 0.41 -0.15 -20.86
N GLN A 559 0.96 -1.29 -20.40
CA GLN A 559 0.29 -2.57 -20.43
C GLN A 559 -0.92 -2.63 -19.48
N ALA A 560 -0.76 -2.09 -18.26
CA ALA A 560 -1.82 -2.02 -17.26
C ALA A 560 -3.01 -1.17 -17.74
N ILE A 561 -2.74 0.05 -18.24
CA ILE A 561 -3.76 0.96 -18.77
C ILE A 561 -4.45 0.33 -20.00
N SER A 562 -3.67 -0.28 -20.89
CA SER A 562 -4.22 -0.96 -22.07
C SER A 562 -5.11 -2.15 -21.70
N ALA A 563 -4.81 -2.87 -20.60
CA ALA A 563 -5.65 -3.95 -20.12
C ALA A 563 -7.00 -3.44 -19.61
N VAL A 564 -7.01 -2.34 -18.85
CA VAL A 564 -8.24 -1.67 -18.41
C VAL A 564 -9.06 -1.20 -19.61
N GLY A 565 -8.45 -0.48 -20.56
CA GLY A 565 -9.18 0.06 -21.72
C GLY A 565 -9.86 -1.02 -22.57
N LYS A 566 -9.19 -2.16 -22.78
CA LYS A 566 -9.79 -3.32 -23.48
C LYS A 566 -10.95 -3.92 -22.69
N ALA A 567 -10.81 -4.06 -21.38
CA ALA A 567 -11.82 -4.62 -20.51
C ALA A 567 -13.05 -3.70 -20.38
N ALA A 568 -12.83 -2.40 -20.18
CA ALA A 568 -13.86 -1.36 -20.15
C ALA A 568 -14.64 -1.31 -21.46
N SER A 569 -13.96 -1.41 -22.61
CA SER A 569 -14.65 -1.46 -23.91
C SER A 569 -15.59 -2.66 -24.04
N GLN A 570 -15.19 -3.83 -23.52
CA GLN A 570 -16.07 -5.01 -23.47
C GLN A 570 -17.24 -4.80 -22.50
N MET A 571 -16.99 -4.17 -21.35
CA MET A 571 -18.04 -3.86 -20.37
C MET A 571 -19.08 -2.89 -20.96
N VAL A 572 -18.63 -1.79 -21.57
CA VAL A 572 -19.49 -0.82 -22.26
C VAL A 572 -20.37 -1.50 -23.31
N ALA A 573 -19.79 -2.38 -24.13
CA ALA A 573 -20.54 -3.12 -25.14
C ALA A 573 -21.61 -4.03 -24.51
N GLU A 574 -21.32 -4.67 -23.38
CA GLU A 574 -22.27 -5.54 -22.67
C GLU A 574 -23.38 -4.74 -21.98
N VAL A 575 -23.07 -3.62 -21.32
CA VAL A 575 -24.09 -2.76 -20.70
C VAL A 575 -25.05 -2.24 -21.77
N ARG A 576 -24.52 -1.73 -22.89
CA ARG A 576 -25.33 -1.30 -24.05
C ARG A 576 -26.19 -2.42 -24.62
N ARG A 577 -25.64 -3.63 -24.73
CA ARG A 577 -26.38 -4.80 -25.21
C ARG A 577 -27.57 -5.08 -24.30
N GLN A 578 -27.37 -5.15 -22.99
CA GLN A 578 -28.46 -5.45 -22.05
C GLN A 578 -29.54 -4.37 -22.03
N PHE A 579 -29.16 -3.08 -22.01
CA PHE A 579 -30.13 -1.98 -22.09
C PHE A 579 -30.97 -2.00 -23.39
N LYS A 580 -30.39 -2.47 -24.49
CA LYS A 580 -31.07 -2.56 -25.78
C LYS A 580 -31.91 -3.84 -25.94
N GLU A 581 -31.39 -4.97 -25.50
CA GLU A 581 -31.92 -6.30 -25.82
C GLU A 581 -32.83 -6.90 -24.75
N ILE A 582 -32.78 -6.43 -23.50
CA ILE A 582 -33.58 -6.97 -22.40
C ILE A 582 -34.70 -5.98 -22.06
N PRO A 583 -35.96 -6.23 -22.51
CA PRO A 583 -37.08 -5.36 -22.21
C PRO A 583 -37.36 -5.31 -20.70
N GLY A 584 -37.67 -4.13 -20.17
CA GLY A 584 -38.03 -3.94 -18.78
C GLY A 584 -36.88 -3.46 -17.88
N ILE A 585 -35.62 -3.48 -18.33
CA ILE A 585 -34.49 -3.01 -17.51
C ILE A 585 -34.60 -1.51 -17.24
N MET A 586 -34.78 -0.70 -18.29
CA MET A 586 -34.83 0.76 -18.13
C MET A 586 -36.07 1.21 -17.37
N GLU A 587 -37.15 0.44 -17.48
CA GLU A 587 -38.40 0.60 -16.74
C GLU A 587 -38.32 0.09 -15.29
N GLY A 588 -37.23 -0.57 -14.89
CA GLY A 588 -37.05 -1.13 -13.54
C GLY A 588 -37.91 -2.36 -13.23
N THR A 589 -38.43 -3.03 -14.25
CA THR A 589 -39.31 -4.22 -14.14
C THR A 589 -38.60 -5.54 -14.43
N ALA A 590 -37.43 -5.50 -15.06
CA ALA A 590 -36.57 -6.67 -15.31
C ALA A 590 -35.23 -6.54 -14.59
N LYS A 591 -34.66 -7.67 -14.15
CA LYS A 591 -33.36 -7.72 -13.46
C LYS A 591 -32.21 -7.85 -14.48
N PRO A 592 -31.15 -7.02 -14.40
CA PRO A 592 -29.99 -7.14 -15.26
C PRO A 592 -29.18 -8.43 -15.03
N GLU A 593 -28.41 -8.86 -16.03
CA GLU A 593 -27.54 -10.03 -15.95
C GLU A 593 -26.16 -9.66 -15.34
N TYR A 594 -26.12 -9.36 -14.03
CA TYR A 594 -24.89 -8.96 -13.33
C TYR A 594 -23.72 -9.96 -13.48
N GLY A 595 -24.03 -11.26 -13.54
CA GLY A 595 -23.02 -12.32 -13.68
C GLY A 595 -22.20 -12.21 -14.97
N LYS A 596 -22.74 -11.59 -16.03
CA LYS A 596 -22.00 -11.34 -17.28
C LYS A 596 -20.94 -10.27 -17.10
N ALA A 597 -21.29 -9.15 -16.46
CA ALA A 597 -20.34 -8.08 -16.14
C ALA A 597 -19.21 -8.59 -15.24
N VAL A 598 -19.54 -9.32 -14.17
CA VAL A 598 -18.56 -9.94 -13.27
C VAL A 598 -17.61 -10.88 -14.03
N ASP A 599 -18.11 -11.70 -14.94
CA ASP A 599 -17.28 -12.64 -15.71
C ASP A 599 -16.35 -11.92 -16.70
N ILE A 600 -16.80 -10.84 -17.34
CA ILE A 600 -15.98 -9.99 -18.24
C ILE A 600 -14.81 -9.40 -17.47
N SER A 601 -15.06 -8.69 -16.37
CA SER A 601 -14.00 -8.09 -15.55
C SER A 601 -13.04 -9.15 -15.00
N THR A 602 -13.58 -10.30 -14.56
CA THR A 602 -12.76 -11.41 -14.04
C THR A 602 -11.78 -11.94 -15.08
N LYS A 603 -12.28 -12.31 -16.27
CA LYS A 603 -11.43 -12.91 -17.32
C LYS A 603 -10.37 -11.93 -17.81
N SER A 604 -10.75 -10.67 -17.97
CA SER A 604 -9.87 -9.61 -18.44
C SER A 604 -8.77 -9.29 -17.42
N ALA A 605 -9.11 -9.20 -16.13
CA ALA A 605 -8.14 -9.01 -15.05
C ALA A 605 -7.10 -10.13 -15.00
N LEU A 606 -7.55 -11.39 -14.99
CA LEU A 606 -6.65 -12.56 -14.90
C LEU A 606 -5.70 -12.66 -16.10
N LYS A 607 -6.17 -12.32 -17.30
CA LYS A 607 -5.34 -12.33 -18.51
C LYS A 607 -4.40 -11.12 -18.57
N GLY A 608 -4.90 -9.95 -18.17
CA GLY A 608 -4.20 -8.67 -18.25
C GLY A 608 -3.02 -8.56 -17.29
N MET A 609 -3.09 -9.21 -16.12
CA MET A 609 -2.03 -9.11 -15.10
C MET A 609 -0.78 -9.98 -15.37
N VAL A 610 -0.87 -11.01 -16.21
CA VAL A 610 0.21 -12.01 -16.37
C VAL A 610 1.47 -11.43 -17.01
N VAL A 611 1.33 -10.82 -18.19
CA VAL A 611 2.46 -10.27 -18.95
C VAL A 611 3.21 -9.18 -18.16
N PRO A 612 2.55 -8.12 -17.68
CA PRO A 612 3.22 -7.10 -16.87
C PRO A 612 3.88 -7.69 -15.62
N GLY A 613 3.25 -8.65 -14.94
CA GLY A 613 3.85 -9.32 -13.78
C GLY A 613 5.12 -10.11 -14.11
N LEU A 614 5.10 -10.92 -15.18
CA LEU A 614 6.25 -11.74 -15.57
C LEU A 614 7.46 -10.92 -16.00
N ILE A 615 7.25 -9.78 -16.68
CA ILE A 615 8.35 -8.91 -17.12
C ILE A 615 9.15 -8.39 -15.93
N ILE A 616 8.47 -7.98 -14.86
CA ILE A 616 9.13 -7.48 -13.65
C ILE A 616 9.93 -8.57 -12.94
N VAL A 617 9.48 -9.82 -13.03
CA VAL A 617 10.21 -10.96 -12.43
C VAL A 617 11.43 -11.36 -13.28
N ILE A 618 11.28 -11.40 -14.61
CA ILE A 618 12.28 -11.96 -15.52
C ILE A 618 13.44 -10.99 -15.77
N VAL A 619 13.17 -9.70 -15.94
CA VAL A 619 14.18 -8.74 -16.39
C VAL A 619 15.36 -8.59 -15.42
N PRO A 620 15.18 -8.44 -14.10
CA PRO A 620 16.31 -8.34 -13.17
C PRO A 620 17.18 -9.62 -13.15
N VAL A 621 16.55 -10.79 -13.31
CA VAL A 621 17.27 -12.07 -13.37
C VAL A 621 18.13 -12.14 -14.63
N ILE A 622 17.58 -11.76 -15.79
CA ILE A 622 18.34 -11.70 -17.05
C ILE A 622 19.50 -10.71 -16.93
N ILE A 623 19.23 -9.49 -16.44
CA ILE A 623 20.26 -8.45 -16.30
C ILE A 623 21.35 -8.88 -15.33
N GLY A 624 20.99 -9.46 -14.18
CA GLY A 624 21.99 -9.92 -13.21
C GLY A 624 22.82 -11.10 -13.69
N ILE A 625 22.24 -12.02 -14.47
CA ILE A 625 22.99 -13.13 -15.07
C ILE A 625 23.95 -12.63 -16.16
N LEU A 626 23.56 -11.62 -16.95
CA LEU A 626 24.34 -11.15 -18.10
C LEU A 626 25.34 -10.05 -17.77
N LEU A 627 24.99 -9.13 -16.87
CA LEU A 627 25.70 -7.87 -16.62
C LEU A 627 26.15 -7.70 -15.15
N GLY A 628 25.83 -8.66 -14.28
CA GLY A 628 26.28 -8.68 -12.89
C GLY A 628 25.46 -7.82 -11.91
N PRO A 629 25.82 -7.84 -10.63
CA PRO A 629 25.07 -7.22 -9.54
C PRO A 629 25.11 -5.69 -9.54
N GLU A 630 26.17 -5.04 -10.03
CA GLU A 630 26.21 -3.57 -10.17
C GLU A 630 25.17 -3.08 -11.17
N ALA A 631 25.02 -3.80 -12.29
CA ALA A 631 24.02 -3.50 -13.31
C ALA A 631 22.60 -3.66 -12.78
N VAL A 632 22.33 -4.72 -12.00
CA VAL A 632 21.03 -4.86 -11.30
C VAL A 632 20.80 -3.72 -10.30
N GLY A 633 21.84 -3.29 -9.59
CA GLY A 633 21.78 -2.11 -8.74
C GLY A 633 21.32 -0.87 -9.50
N ALA A 634 21.90 -0.59 -10.67
CA ALA A 634 21.46 0.51 -11.52
C ALA A 634 20.06 0.31 -12.12
N LEU A 635 19.66 -0.92 -12.44
CA LEU A 635 18.29 -1.21 -12.87
C LEU A 635 17.28 -0.83 -11.80
N VAL A 636 17.54 -1.19 -10.54
CA VAL A 636 16.66 -0.84 -9.40
C VAL A 636 16.62 0.67 -9.18
N ILE A 637 17.77 1.36 -9.25
CA ILE A 637 17.84 2.83 -9.14
C ILE A 637 17.04 3.49 -10.27
N GLY A 638 17.27 3.08 -11.52
CA GLY A 638 16.61 3.64 -12.71
C GLY A 638 15.09 3.43 -12.65
N ALA A 639 14.65 2.24 -12.23
CA ALA A 639 13.24 1.97 -12.01
C ALA A 639 12.65 2.85 -10.90
N THR A 640 13.38 3.07 -9.80
CA THR A 640 12.91 3.90 -8.70
C THR A 640 12.76 5.38 -9.10
N ILE A 641 13.79 5.94 -9.74
CA ILE A 641 13.84 7.37 -10.12
C ILE A 641 12.76 7.71 -11.15
N SER A 642 12.39 6.77 -12.02
CA SER A 642 11.34 6.96 -13.02
C SER A 642 9.93 6.63 -12.50
N ALA A 643 9.79 5.56 -11.70
CA ALA A 643 8.49 5.13 -11.21
C ALA A 643 7.91 6.06 -10.15
N VAL A 644 8.71 6.62 -9.24
CA VAL A 644 8.14 7.47 -8.16
C VAL A 644 7.43 8.71 -8.73
N PRO A 645 8.05 9.54 -9.58
CA PRO A 645 7.36 10.66 -10.22
C PRO A 645 6.16 10.19 -11.07
N LEU A 646 6.31 9.08 -11.81
CA LEU A 646 5.24 8.56 -12.67
C LEU A 646 4.02 8.11 -11.84
N ALA A 647 4.24 7.48 -10.69
CA ALA A 647 3.20 7.02 -9.80
C ALA A 647 2.50 8.19 -9.09
N LEU A 648 3.24 9.23 -8.68
CA LEU A 648 2.68 10.48 -8.14
C LEU A 648 1.82 11.21 -9.17
N PHE A 649 2.28 11.29 -10.42
CA PHE A 649 1.51 11.82 -11.54
C PHE A 649 0.20 11.04 -11.71
N MET A 650 0.26 9.71 -11.79
CA MET A 650 -0.90 8.86 -12.04
C MET A 650 -1.92 8.89 -10.89
N ASN A 651 -1.47 8.73 -9.64
CA ASN A 651 -2.36 8.66 -8.49
C ASN A 651 -2.95 10.02 -8.14
N THR A 652 -2.10 11.02 -7.90
CA THR A 652 -2.55 12.33 -7.44
C THR A 652 -3.22 13.10 -8.58
N GLY A 653 -2.71 12.98 -9.82
CA GLY A 653 -3.35 13.56 -10.99
C GLY A 653 -4.71 12.93 -11.29
N GLY A 654 -4.82 11.61 -11.26
CA GLY A 654 -6.11 10.90 -11.37
C GLY A 654 -7.11 11.30 -10.28
N GLY A 655 -6.66 11.39 -9.03
CA GLY A 655 -7.51 11.88 -7.93
C GLY A 655 -7.94 13.34 -8.07
N ALA A 656 -7.13 14.19 -8.72
CA ALA A 656 -7.49 15.57 -9.01
C ALA A 656 -8.58 15.67 -10.11
N TRP A 657 -8.56 14.80 -11.12
CA TRP A 657 -9.64 14.70 -12.11
C TRP A 657 -10.97 14.27 -11.48
N ASP A 658 -10.94 13.25 -10.62
CA ASP A 658 -12.13 12.76 -9.92
C ASP A 658 -12.76 13.85 -9.05
N ASN A 659 -11.95 14.51 -8.24
CA ASN A 659 -12.45 15.59 -7.40
C ASN A 659 -12.87 16.83 -8.19
N ALA A 660 -12.35 17.03 -9.41
CA ALA A 660 -12.86 18.05 -10.32
C ALA A 660 -14.26 17.69 -10.84
N LYS A 661 -14.52 16.42 -11.16
CA LYS A 661 -15.89 15.92 -11.44
C LYS A 661 -16.80 16.13 -10.24
N LYS A 662 -16.43 15.66 -9.05
CA LYS A 662 -17.24 15.84 -7.82
C LYS A 662 -17.47 17.32 -7.47
N TYR A 663 -16.53 18.23 -7.79
CA TYR A 663 -16.73 19.68 -7.63
C TYR A 663 -17.87 20.19 -8.53
N VAL A 664 -17.91 19.77 -9.80
CA VAL A 664 -19.00 20.11 -10.73
C VAL A 664 -20.32 19.49 -10.27
N GLU A 665 -20.31 18.23 -9.84
CA GLU A 665 -21.51 17.53 -9.36
C GLU A 665 -22.16 18.18 -8.14
N ALA A 666 -21.37 18.82 -7.29
CA ALA A 666 -21.84 19.61 -6.15
C ALA A 666 -22.58 20.91 -6.55
N GLY A 667 -22.84 21.13 -7.84
CA GLY A 667 -23.59 22.27 -8.36
C GLY A 667 -22.73 23.43 -8.84
N HIS A 668 -21.41 23.32 -8.72
CA HIS A 668 -20.51 24.31 -9.31
C HIS A 668 -20.48 24.11 -10.84
N LEU A 669 -20.44 25.20 -11.60
CA LEU A 669 -20.30 25.16 -13.07
C LEU A 669 -21.45 24.43 -13.81
N GLY A 670 -22.66 24.45 -13.26
CA GLY A 670 -23.87 23.95 -13.92
C GLY A 670 -24.39 22.61 -13.39
N GLY A 671 -23.63 21.88 -12.56
CA GLY A 671 -24.13 20.67 -11.90
C GLY A 671 -24.19 19.44 -12.81
N LYS A 672 -24.77 18.36 -12.27
CA LYS A 672 -24.98 17.07 -12.97
C LYS A 672 -25.76 17.27 -14.27
N GLY A 673 -25.33 16.62 -15.34
CA GLY A 673 -25.95 16.69 -16.68
C GLY A 673 -25.55 17.91 -17.53
N SER A 674 -24.76 18.84 -16.99
CA SER A 674 -24.24 19.97 -17.76
C SER A 674 -23.12 19.56 -18.74
N PRO A 675 -22.81 20.36 -19.78
CA PRO A 675 -21.67 20.10 -20.65
C PRO A 675 -20.32 20.04 -19.89
N ALA A 676 -20.17 20.87 -18.85
CA ALA A 676 -18.99 20.84 -17.98
C ALA A 676 -18.91 19.53 -17.18
N HIS A 677 -20.05 19.00 -16.72
CA HIS A 677 -20.10 17.70 -16.04
C HIS A 677 -19.68 16.57 -16.98
N ALA A 678 -20.22 16.52 -18.20
CA ALA A 678 -19.81 15.52 -19.20
C ALA A 678 -18.30 15.59 -19.50
N ALA A 679 -17.74 16.79 -19.63
CA ALA A 679 -16.29 16.97 -19.81
C ALA A 679 -15.47 16.51 -18.60
N ALA A 680 -15.95 16.76 -17.37
CA ALA A 680 -15.27 16.32 -16.16
C ALA A 680 -15.33 14.79 -15.98
N VAL A 681 -16.45 14.14 -16.34
CA VAL A 681 -16.58 12.67 -16.35
C VAL A 681 -15.58 12.04 -17.34
N VAL A 682 -15.37 12.63 -18.51
CA VAL A 682 -14.33 12.17 -19.44
C VAL A 682 -12.93 12.29 -18.82
N GLY A 683 -12.63 13.38 -18.12
CA GLY A 683 -11.36 13.54 -17.40
C GLY A 683 -11.14 12.48 -16.32
N ASP A 684 -12.18 12.21 -15.53
CA ASP A 684 -12.15 11.20 -14.47
C ASP A 684 -11.94 9.77 -15.02
N THR A 685 -12.70 9.39 -16.06
CA THR A 685 -12.56 8.08 -16.72
C THR A 685 -11.20 7.87 -17.42
N VAL A 686 -10.50 8.96 -17.77
CA VAL A 686 -9.07 8.90 -18.17
C VAL A 686 -8.17 8.69 -16.95
N GLY A 687 -8.49 9.31 -15.81
CA GLY A 687 -7.78 9.22 -14.55
C GLY A 687 -7.94 7.87 -13.82
N ASP A 688 -9.04 7.15 -13.99
CA ASP A 688 -9.34 5.87 -13.35
C ASP A 688 -8.27 4.79 -13.53
N PRO A 689 -7.87 4.40 -14.77
CA PRO A 689 -6.79 3.43 -14.95
C PRO A 689 -5.45 3.93 -14.41
N LEU A 690 -5.27 5.25 -14.27
CA LEU A 690 -4.06 5.83 -13.70
C LEU A 690 -4.05 5.68 -12.17
N LYS A 691 -5.10 6.13 -11.47
CA LYS A 691 -5.14 6.22 -9.99
C LYS A 691 -5.45 4.92 -9.27
N ASP A 692 -6.03 3.94 -9.96
CA ASP A 692 -6.52 2.69 -9.33
C ASP A 692 -5.90 1.41 -9.90
N THR A 693 -5.21 1.50 -11.05
CA THR A 693 -4.53 0.34 -11.64
C THR A 693 -3.03 0.56 -11.78
N ALA A 694 -2.60 1.45 -12.67
CA ALA A 694 -1.20 1.60 -13.02
C ALA A 694 -0.39 2.27 -11.90
N GLY A 695 -0.82 3.46 -11.45
CA GLY A 695 -0.12 4.27 -10.47
C GLY A 695 0.09 3.56 -9.12
N PRO A 696 -0.92 2.88 -8.53
CA PRO A 696 -0.70 2.07 -7.33
C PRO A 696 0.24 0.90 -7.64
N SER A 697 0.01 0.15 -8.73
CA SER A 697 0.87 -1.01 -9.04
C SER A 697 2.36 -0.64 -9.22
N LEU A 698 2.69 0.61 -9.59
CA LEU A 698 4.07 1.10 -9.65
C LEU A 698 4.77 1.13 -8.30
N HIS A 699 4.08 1.42 -7.18
CA HIS A 699 4.73 1.33 -5.87
C HIS A 699 5.15 -0.11 -5.56
N VAL A 700 4.31 -1.09 -5.93
CA VAL A 700 4.60 -2.51 -5.66
C VAL A 700 5.74 -2.95 -6.55
N LEU A 701 5.73 -2.53 -7.81
CA LEU A 701 6.77 -2.84 -8.79
C LEU A 701 8.16 -2.44 -8.28
N ILE A 702 8.34 -1.22 -7.75
CA ILE A 702 9.66 -0.76 -7.29
C ILE A 702 10.18 -1.61 -6.12
N LYS A 703 9.32 -1.90 -5.16
CA LYS A 703 9.66 -2.70 -3.98
C LYS A 703 9.91 -4.16 -4.37
N LEU A 704 9.07 -4.73 -5.23
CA LEU A 704 9.24 -6.07 -5.80
C LEU A 704 10.57 -6.20 -6.55
N LEU A 705 10.92 -5.23 -7.40
CA LEU A 705 12.20 -5.24 -8.11
C LEU A 705 13.36 -5.32 -7.12
N SER A 706 13.27 -4.58 -6.01
CA SER A 706 14.31 -4.54 -4.98
C SER A 706 14.37 -5.86 -4.20
N THR A 707 13.25 -6.35 -3.67
CA THR A 707 13.21 -7.61 -2.88
C THR A 707 13.58 -8.82 -3.72
N LEU A 708 13.12 -8.88 -4.97
CA LEU A 708 13.51 -9.89 -5.94
C LEU A 708 15.02 -9.83 -6.19
N SER A 709 15.57 -8.64 -6.46
CA SER A 709 17.00 -8.48 -6.74
C SER A 709 17.86 -8.98 -5.58
N ILE A 710 17.43 -8.74 -4.33
CA ILE A 710 18.14 -9.25 -3.14
C ILE A 710 18.11 -10.79 -3.10
N VAL A 711 16.95 -11.41 -3.29
CA VAL A 711 16.81 -12.88 -3.26
C VAL A 711 17.68 -13.56 -4.32
N PHE A 712 17.81 -12.96 -5.50
CA PHE A 712 18.54 -13.55 -6.61
C PHE A 712 20.03 -13.18 -6.69
N ILE A 713 20.58 -12.44 -5.71
CA ILE A 713 22.02 -12.11 -5.61
C ILE A 713 22.92 -13.34 -5.88
N PRO A 714 22.67 -14.54 -5.32
CA PRO A 714 23.53 -15.71 -5.57
C PRO A 714 23.63 -16.14 -7.04
N LEU A 715 22.69 -15.74 -7.91
CA LEU A 715 22.72 -16.06 -9.34
C LEU A 715 23.53 -15.07 -10.17
N PHE A 716 23.77 -13.85 -9.67
CA PHE A 716 24.39 -12.77 -10.44
C PHE A 716 25.90 -12.90 -10.62
N PHE A 717 26.49 -13.96 -10.05
CA PHE A 717 27.92 -14.24 -10.10
C PHE A 717 28.30 -15.46 -10.94
N ASN A 718 27.32 -16.25 -11.39
CA ASN A 718 27.59 -17.64 -11.78
C ASN A 718 27.65 -17.90 -13.30
N LEU A 719 27.22 -16.99 -14.18
CA LEU A 719 26.82 -17.43 -15.53
C LEU A 719 27.36 -16.70 -16.77
N LEU A 720 27.93 -15.49 -16.73
CA LEU A 720 28.79 -14.93 -17.78
C LEU A 720 29.34 -13.57 -17.31
N HIS A 721 30.66 -13.45 -17.14
CA HIS A 721 31.32 -12.13 -17.13
C HIS A 721 31.44 -11.65 -18.59
N LEU A 722 30.32 -11.22 -19.16
CA LEU A 722 30.32 -10.49 -20.43
C LEU A 722 30.39 -9.01 -20.09
N ILE A 723 31.61 -8.46 -20.19
CA ILE A 723 32.05 -7.08 -19.91
C ILE A 723 32.69 -6.91 -18.54
#